data_AF-W0J981-F1
#
_entry.id   AF-W0J981-F1
#
_cell.length_a   1.000
_cell.length_b   1.000
_cell.length_c   1.000
_cell.angle_alpha   90.00
_cell.angle_beta   90.00
_cell.angle_gamma   90.00
#
_symmetry.space_group_name_H-M   'P 1'
#
loop_
_entity.id
_entity.type
_entity.pdbx_description
1 polymer ?
#
loop_
_entity_poly.entity_id
_entity_poly.type
_entity_poly.pdbx_seq_one_letter_code
_entity_poly.pdbx_strand_id
1 'polypeptide(L)'
;MFPLPRLFIRVIAFFPATFAAVFSHAMMPPGAPATDSSGELPADVVSILSWRIGSSFTRGASTLAGTLTLVPAAQATRIQFHLYRIVAGPGSPAQEPIASSVSFVPARSPVWVRNPSVQVPFALAVPEDLPDGRYRLESSALPGQQLRGELTFDLTRGNPPPPVVPEKLSASGSGRDWEITIPKIVERESRLEAWFFLAAGSGNTSGALMATASYPIPGDTGKMRIRLPDEPRWREISSGILRFHIGETALASDPVPVSFTVVAPPDATRKPIAHGVYTRADGTRHYWHADDTHTLNWNGVPWIPFGGMFYLFPAKATLRERAAERVAIARHLDTLQTAGFRDLYVNAGVGLTSPEWFVQTVVDEFNRRGIHFGWQLTTGAKPFAAWEIYSSTSQGLIRARASLPGKLEAEIPQVPLTELLVIPASGAGSARRIPFSSAVKTVAGGMEIAQILESENSAKKQRVTLDIPDLSPGDYYVLANTLQQGKRVSNVWERLDETLAGLDWISHIDWGSGLRFFVDPECNEGGINNRHETVRVSSPSFETDYASWLRNRYRGDIAALAAAWSLPRAALVDFSQASRLVPFRDLDSPRYRQQNTVTLVDPQTGKIFNTTTDEGASWMDYLQAVRESYARKRDEIARYIKTRVNVPVIIKRVSPWVSTEGIPRSPGGIDGIGLELYPDNGSGVPYGGLSGRAEADLAAQTTWLLATELGYSAKPGNLGVRSWPDKATFERIVRETVSTGAKGIYLFGWRLPGKEWENHVLLDQPDRLRWASEIAGRLRADPPVAWTRYGLIFPEGQSWWWRSNGKLWTRYNCIYRDPPSVFSQSARLAGDGPDALWAVSSGVPVPDANPVVVNLADPYFAKYYTGDIDRMMDARKHVIYLGRWPAGADTPARLARHFSSPGQTLPLPGSEGEFQPLRLYPGDEALARDSSGNVWAKLNPRDRLLIVSATPAGPAARNSAQPPPHLKPEWITRLLSQ
;
A
#
# COMPACT_ATOMS: atom_id res chain seq x y z
N MET A 1 48.65 -14.31 -31.01
CA MET A 1 49.11 -14.37 -29.61
C MET A 1 48.17 -13.52 -28.75
N PHE A 2 47.48 -14.15 -27.80
CA PHE A 2 46.80 -13.53 -26.66
C PHE A 2 47.82 -13.27 -25.51
N PRO A 3 47.50 -12.62 -24.36
CA PRO A 3 46.23 -11.97 -23.96
C PRO A 3 46.32 -10.61 -23.21
N LEU A 4 45.16 -9.93 -23.23
CA LEU A 4 44.38 -9.25 -22.16
C LEU A 4 44.88 -8.01 -21.37
N PRO A 5 43.96 -7.03 -21.12
CA PRO A 5 44.16 -5.83 -20.31
C PRO A 5 43.73 -6.01 -18.83
N ARG A 6 44.38 -5.28 -17.90
CA ARG A 6 43.97 -5.23 -16.50
C ARG A 6 42.96 -4.11 -16.23
N LEU A 7 41.84 -4.56 -15.69
CA LEU A 7 40.71 -3.85 -15.12
C LEU A 7 41.14 -3.01 -13.89
N PHE A 8 40.81 -1.71 -13.90
CA PHE A 8 40.80 -0.86 -12.71
C PHE A 8 39.40 -0.90 -12.11
N ILE A 9 39.25 -1.44 -10.89
CA ILE A 9 38.08 -1.20 -10.04
C ILE A 9 38.54 -0.34 -8.86
N ARG A 10 38.02 0.89 -8.82
CA ARG A 10 38.00 1.75 -7.63
C ARG A 10 36.97 1.19 -6.65
N VAL A 11 37.39 0.79 -5.46
CA VAL A 11 36.51 0.75 -4.28
C VAL A 11 36.83 1.99 -3.46
N ILE A 12 35.87 2.92 -3.45
CA ILE A 12 35.88 4.12 -2.62
C ILE A 12 35.46 3.70 -1.21
N ALA A 13 36.32 4.02 -0.24
CA ALA A 13 36.04 3.94 1.18
C ALA A 13 34.99 4.98 1.59
N PHE A 14 34.04 4.57 2.43
CA PHE A 14 33.32 5.48 3.33
C PHE A 14 33.29 4.83 4.72
N PHE A 15 34.12 5.37 5.62
CA PHE A 15 33.95 5.26 7.07
C PHE A 15 32.94 6.34 7.53
N PRO A 16 32.24 6.09 8.64
CA PRO A 16 32.33 7.03 9.75
C PRO A 16 32.87 6.31 10.99
N ALA A 17 33.98 6.86 11.51
CA ALA A 17 34.63 6.43 12.73
C ALA A 17 34.04 7.14 13.96
N THR A 18 33.96 6.42 15.08
CA THR A 18 33.88 7.02 16.42
C THR A 18 34.74 6.22 17.40
N PHE A 19 35.48 6.97 18.24
CA PHE A 19 36.20 6.63 19.48
C PHE A 19 37.71 6.30 19.46
N ALA A 20 38.49 7.37 19.67
CA ALA A 20 39.37 7.67 20.80
C ALA A 20 40.23 6.56 21.46
N ALA A 21 41.55 6.79 21.44
CA ALA A 21 42.48 6.38 22.50
C ALA A 21 43.20 7.62 23.04
N VAL A 22 43.14 7.80 24.37
CA VAL A 22 43.88 8.79 25.14
C VAL A 22 45.16 8.12 25.65
N PHE A 23 46.32 8.67 25.32
CA PHE A 23 47.50 8.66 26.20
C PHE A 23 48.12 10.06 26.17
N SER A 24 48.20 10.67 27.35
CA SER A 24 48.62 12.07 27.55
C SER A 24 50.14 12.25 27.50
N HIS A 25 50.53 13.42 26.98
CA HIS A 25 51.84 13.93 26.62
C HIS A 25 52.90 14.11 27.73
N ALA A 26 54.17 14.10 27.32
CA ALA A 26 55.15 15.11 27.73
C ALA A 26 56.03 15.51 26.54
N MET A 27 56.15 16.81 26.28
CA MET A 27 56.95 17.45 25.22
C MET A 27 58.43 17.61 25.63
N MET A 28 59.34 17.69 24.63
CA MET A 28 60.51 18.62 24.49
C MET A 28 61.50 18.10 23.39
N PRO A 29 62.43 18.91 22.80
CA PRO A 29 62.37 19.45 21.42
C PRO A 29 63.47 18.88 20.47
N PRO A 30 63.53 19.26 19.17
CA PRO A 30 64.43 18.63 18.21
C PRO A 30 65.86 19.23 18.21
N GLY A 31 66.89 18.38 18.36
CA GLY A 31 68.27 18.72 17.99
C GLY A 31 69.41 17.95 18.69
N ALA A 32 70.06 17.05 17.92
CA ALA A 32 71.40 16.42 18.09
C ALA A 32 71.61 15.29 19.14
N PRO A 33 72.69 14.48 19.03
CA PRO A 33 73.04 13.53 17.95
C PRO A 33 73.08 12.07 18.47
N ALA A 34 73.17 11.10 17.54
CA ALA A 34 73.27 9.68 17.86
C ALA A 34 74.53 9.33 18.68
N THR A 35 74.36 8.54 19.73
CA THR A 35 75.44 7.71 20.29
C THR A 35 75.03 6.25 20.35
N ASP A 36 75.91 5.49 19.74
CA ASP A 36 75.99 4.05 19.54
C ASP A 36 76.00 3.27 20.86
N SER A 37 75.20 2.21 20.94
CA SER A 37 75.48 1.06 21.81
C SER A 37 75.04 -0.21 21.09
N SER A 38 75.92 -0.59 20.17
CA SER A 38 76.12 -1.91 19.62
C SER A 38 76.16 -2.99 20.72
N GLY A 39 75.12 -3.82 20.76
CA GLY A 39 75.22 -5.22 21.12
C GLY A 39 74.72 -6.03 19.93
N GLU A 40 75.64 -6.52 19.10
CA GLU A 40 75.32 -7.39 17.98
C GLU A 40 74.67 -8.68 18.50
N LEU A 41 73.45 -8.95 18.04
CA LEU A 41 72.91 -10.30 18.08
C LEU A 41 73.64 -11.13 17.01
N PRO A 42 74.02 -12.40 17.29
CA PRO A 42 74.56 -13.30 16.27
C PRO A 42 73.60 -13.38 15.08
N ALA A 43 74.13 -13.48 13.85
CA ALA A 43 73.38 -13.47 12.59
C ALA A 43 72.35 -14.63 12.44
N ASP A 44 72.28 -15.51 13.43
CA ASP A 44 71.51 -16.75 13.42
C ASP A 44 70.36 -16.72 14.44
N VAL A 45 70.16 -15.61 15.16
CA VAL A 45 69.07 -15.43 16.12
C VAL A 45 67.88 -14.77 15.44
N VAL A 46 66.86 -15.56 15.11
CA VAL A 46 65.71 -15.07 14.33
C VAL A 46 64.74 -14.26 15.19
N SER A 47 64.68 -14.46 16.52
CA SER A 47 63.85 -13.65 17.43
C SER A 47 64.20 -13.91 18.88
N ILE A 48 64.18 -12.87 19.72
CA ILE A 48 64.08 -13.01 21.18
C ILE A 48 62.70 -12.50 21.58
N LEU A 49 61.81 -13.42 21.97
CA LEU A 49 60.52 -13.05 22.55
C LEU A 49 60.65 -13.05 24.08
N SER A 50 60.50 -11.88 24.69
CA SER A 50 60.39 -11.75 26.15
C SER A 50 58.94 -11.45 26.51
N TRP A 51 58.36 -12.20 27.44
CA TRP A 51 57.01 -11.93 27.94
C TRP A 51 57.00 -11.73 29.45
N ARG A 52 55.98 -10.99 29.93
CA ARG A 52 55.75 -10.72 31.35
C ARG A 52 54.25 -10.83 31.63
N ILE A 53 53.87 -11.62 32.62
CA ILE A 53 52.46 -11.77 33.03
C ILE A 53 52.27 -11.06 34.36
N GLY A 54 51.36 -10.08 34.42
CA GLY A 54 50.96 -9.40 35.66
C GLY A 54 49.51 -9.73 36.02
N SER A 55 49.27 -10.09 37.28
CA SER A 55 47.92 -10.24 37.86
C SER A 55 47.50 -8.97 38.60
N SER A 56 46.25 -8.54 38.45
CA SER A 56 45.69 -7.40 39.18
C SER A 56 45.40 -7.72 40.65
N PHE A 57 45.91 -6.83 41.52
CA PHE A 57 45.62 -6.56 42.93
C PHE A 57 45.19 -7.71 43.87
N THR A 58 46.18 -8.37 44.47
CA THR A 58 46.35 -8.50 45.93
C THR A 58 47.85 -8.56 46.26
N ARG A 59 48.28 -8.10 47.45
CA ARG A 59 49.70 -8.01 47.84
C ARG A 59 50.40 -9.37 47.72
N GLY A 60 51.48 -9.42 46.93
CA GLY A 60 52.39 -10.56 46.80
C GLY A 60 52.34 -11.27 45.44
N ALA A 61 52.59 -10.55 44.35
CA ALA A 61 52.67 -11.16 43.02
C ALA A 61 54.12 -11.56 42.67
N SER A 62 54.37 -12.86 42.51
CA SER A 62 55.60 -13.36 41.88
C SER A 62 55.45 -13.39 40.36
N THR A 63 56.46 -12.89 39.65
CA THR A 63 56.46 -12.80 38.17
C THR A 63 57.31 -13.92 37.58
N LEU A 64 56.76 -14.64 36.59
CA LEU A 64 57.51 -15.60 35.78
C LEU A 64 58.03 -14.92 34.53
N ALA A 65 59.30 -15.17 34.21
CA ALA A 65 59.94 -14.73 32.96
C ALA A 65 60.77 -15.89 32.39
N GLY A 66 60.82 -15.97 31.06
CA GLY A 66 61.60 -16.97 30.34
C GLY A 66 62.02 -16.43 28.98
N THR A 67 63.01 -17.08 28.37
CA THR A 67 63.54 -16.73 27.04
C THR A 67 63.55 -17.97 26.16
N LEU A 68 63.11 -17.83 24.91
CA LEU A 68 63.12 -18.89 23.89
C LEU A 68 64.21 -18.58 22.86
N THR A 69 65.01 -19.58 22.47
CA THR A 69 66.00 -19.48 21.39
C THR A 69 65.79 -20.62 20.39
N LEU A 70 65.83 -20.32 19.08
CA LEU A 70 65.69 -21.30 17.98
C LEU A 70 66.89 -21.17 17.02
N VAL A 71 67.48 -22.30 16.59
CA VAL A 71 68.63 -22.37 15.66
C VAL A 71 68.33 -23.37 14.51
N PRO A 72 68.76 -23.14 13.25
CA PRO A 72 68.38 -23.99 12.09
C PRO A 72 69.07 -25.37 12.02
N ALA A 73 68.44 -26.29 11.26
CA ALA A 73 68.43 -27.73 11.49
C ALA A 73 69.40 -28.59 10.65
N ALA A 74 69.97 -29.61 11.30
CA ALA A 74 70.21 -30.92 10.71
C ALA A 74 70.18 -32.01 11.82
N GLN A 75 69.11 -32.82 11.80
CA GLN A 75 68.78 -33.95 12.69
C GLN A 75 68.35 -33.61 14.14
N ALA A 76 67.08 -33.94 14.42
CA ALA A 76 66.32 -33.87 15.69
C ALA A 76 66.18 -32.48 16.33
N THR A 77 64.99 -31.90 16.23
CA THR A 77 64.61 -30.68 16.95
C THR A 77 64.57 -30.97 18.46
N ARG A 78 65.55 -30.46 19.20
CA ARG A 78 65.50 -30.38 20.67
C ARG A 78 65.15 -28.94 21.05
N ILE A 79 64.00 -28.74 21.67
CA ILE A 79 63.62 -27.43 22.23
C ILE A 79 64.04 -27.42 23.70
N GLN A 80 64.95 -26.52 24.07
CA GLN A 80 65.30 -26.25 25.47
C GLN A 80 64.55 -25.02 25.97
N PHE A 81 63.91 -25.15 27.13
CA PHE A 81 63.33 -24.04 27.88
C PHE A 81 64.09 -23.91 29.19
N HIS A 82 64.34 -22.67 29.62
CA HIS A 82 64.76 -22.36 30.99
C HIS A 82 63.65 -21.54 31.64
N LEU A 83 63.00 -22.11 32.64
CA LEU A 83 61.97 -21.43 33.44
C LEU A 83 62.61 -20.90 34.71
N TYR A 84 62.54 -19.60 34.97
CA TYR A 84 63.02 -19.01 36.21
C TYR A 84 61.88 -18.43 37.04
N ARG A 85 61.90 -18.67 38.35
CA ARG A 85 61.04 -17.95 39.30
C ARG A 85 61.78 -16.72 39.80
N ILE A 86 61.15 -15.56 39.66
CA ILE A 86 61.66 -14.30 40.23
C ILE A 86 60.84 -13.96 41.46
N VAL A 87 61.49 -13.97 42.63
CA VAL A 87 60.85 -13.61 43.91
C VAL A 87 61.25 -12.18 44.24
N ALA A 88 60.28 -11.26 44.25
CA ALA A 88 60.53 -9.87 44.60
C ALA A 88 60.53 -9.70 46.14
N GLY A 89 61.70 -9.45 46.71
CA GLY A 89 61.88 -8.93 48.06
C GLY A 89 62.56 -7.55 48.02
N PRO A 90 62.66 -6.81 49.15
CA PRO A 90 63.36 -5.53 49.20
C PRO A 90 64.89 -5.75 49.13
N GLY A 91 65.38 -5.88 47.91
CA GLY A 91 66.78 -6.16 47.51
C GLY A 91 66.80 -6.89 46.17
N SER A 92 67.77 -6.62 45.29
CA SER A 92 67.79 -7.06 43.88
C SER A 92 67.31 -8.51 43.65
N PRO A 93 66.43 -8.75 42.66
CA PRO A 93 65.74 -10.03 42.49
C PRO A 93 66.70 -11.19 42.18
N ALA A 94 66.62 -12.28 42.95
CA ALA A 94 67.29 -13.55 42.65
C ALA A 94 66.40 -14.44 41.75
N GLN A 95 67.03 -15.17 40.82
CA GLN A 95 66.36 -16.08 39.87
C GLN A 95 66.69 -17.55 40.20
N GLU A 96 65.67 -18.41 40.33
CA GLU A 96 65.84 -19.87 40.50
C GLU A 96 65.22 -20.67 39.32
N PRO A 97 65.93 -21.63 38.69
CA PRO A 97 65.42 -22.40 37.55
C PRO A 97 64.51 -23.59 37.94
N ILE A 98 63.47 -23.90 37.13
CA ILE A 98 62.39 -24.86 37.46
C ILE A 98 62.20 -26.07 36.50
N ALA A 99 62.68 -26.11 35.24
CA ALA A 99 62.60 -27.32 34.38
C ALA A 99 63.47 -27.30 33.10
N SER A 100 63.76 -28.47 32.49
CA SER A 100 64.47 -28.62 31.19
C SER A 100 63.98 -29.81 30.30
N SER A 101 63.53 -29.51 29.07
CA SER A 101 63.31 -30.34 27.83
C SER A 101 62.07 -31.27 27.67
N VAL A 102 61.56 -31.39 26.41
CA VAL A 102 60.36 -32.15 25.94
C VAL A 102 60.63 -32.83 24.56
N SER A 103 60.00 -33.98 24.22
CA SER A 103 60.10 -34.69 22.92
C SER A 103 58.75 -35.34 22.48
N PHE A 104 58.53 -35.64 21.17
CA PHE A 104 57.24 -36.09 20.58
C PHE A 104 57.26 -37.43 19.80
N VAL A 105 56.21 -38.29 19.93
CA VAL A 105 55.99 -39.55 19.16
C VAL A 105 54.46 -39.87 18.98
N PRO A 106 53.94 -40.51 17.90
CA PRO A 106 52.48 -40.68 17.66
C PRO A 106 51.85 -42.08 18.02
N ALA A 107 50.60 -42.13 18.55
CA ALA A 107 49.78 -43.37 18.74
C ALA A 107 48.23 -43.15 18.86
N ARG A 108 47.39 -44.20 18.68
CA ARG A 108 45.94 -44.17 18.30
C ARG A 108 44.90 -44.56 19.39
N SER A 109 43.71 -43.92 19.31
CA SER A 109 42.37 -44.19 19.93
C SER A 109 42.03 -43.54 21.31
N PRO A 110 40.72 -43.31 21.66
CA PRO A 110 40.31 -42.27 22.62
C PRO A 110 39.59 -42.77 23.91
N VAL A 111 39.90 -42.19 25.09
CA VAL A 111 38.98 -42.04 26.25
C VAL A 111 39.39 -40.80 27.09
N TRP A 112 38.39 -40.15 27.72
CA TRP A 112 38.45 -38.93 28.55
C TRP A 112 38.96 -39.16 29.98
N VAL A 113 39.73 -38.20 30.53
CA VAL A 113 40.11 -38.16 31.96
C VAL A 113 39.95 -36.74 32.53
N ARG A 114 39.26 -36.63 33.69
CA ARG A 114 39.20 -35.46 34.57
C ARG A 114 40.30 -35.57 35.64
N ASN A 115 41.08 -34.51 35.85
CA ASN A 115 41.94 -34.38 37.04
C ASN A 115 41.43 -33.20 37.91
N PRO A 116 41.11 -33.43 39.21
CA PRO A 116 40.46 -32.44 40.05
C PRO A 116 41.37 -31.41 40.75
N SER A 117 42.70 -31.38 40.52
CA SER A 117 43.58 -30.71 41.50
C SER A 117 44.38 -29.48 41.04
N VAL A 118 44.49 -29.14 39.76
CA VAL A 118 45.11 -27.87 39.33
C VAL A 118 44.53 -27.43 37.97
N GLN A 119 43.75 -26.35 37.93
CA GLN A 119 43.39 -25.66 36.71
C GLN A 119 44.22 -24.38 36.59
N VAL A 120 45.41 -24.49 36.01
CA VAL A 120 46.08 -23.33 35.44
C VAL A 120 45.96 -23.48 33.92
N PRO A 121 45.13 -22.67 33.25
CA PRO A 121 45.11 -22.65 31.80
C PRO A 121 46.41 -22.01 31.30
N PHE A 122 47.12 -22.70 30.42
CA PHE A 122 48.20 -22.10 29.63
C PHE A 122 47.90 -22.32 28.15
N ALA A 123 48.23 -21.33 27.33
CA ALA A 123 48.11 -21.43 25.88
C ALA A 123 49.45 -21.90 25.31
N LEU A 124 49.42 -22.94 24.47
CA LEU A 124 50.60 -23.41 23.73
C LEU A 124 50.46 -22.93 22.28
N ALA A 125 51.38 -22.08 21.82
CA ALA A 125 51.46 -21.73 20.40
C ALA A 125 52.14 -22.88 19.65
N VAL A 126 51.42 -23.50 18.70
CA VAL A 126 51.94 -24.59 17.87
C VAL A 126 52.36 -24.00 16.52
N PRO A 127 53.58 -24.24 16.02
CA PRO A 127 54.03 -23.74 14.71
C PRO A 127 53.09 -24.10 13.56
N GLU A 128 52.90 -23.15 12.63
CA GLU A 128 51.93 -23.25 11.52
C GLU A 128 52.31 -24.30 10.45
N ASP A 129 53.53 -24.82 10.48
CA ASP A 129 54.08 -25.79 9.54
C ASP A 129 53.99 -27.25 10.03
N LEU A 130 53.47 -27.50 11.23
CA LEU A 130 53.22 -28.86 11.72
C LEU A 130 52.04 -29.51 10.97
N PRO A 131 52.25 -30.68 10.34
CA PRO A 131 51.19 -31.37 9.60
C PRO A 131 50.10 -31.92 10.53
N ASP A 132 48.90 -32.14 9.97
CA ASP A 132 47.80 -32.74 10.72
C ASP A 132 48.20 -34.13 11.23
N GLY A 133 48.00 -34.37 12.52
CA GLY A 133 48.47 -35.56 13.20
C GLY A 133 48.34 -35.47 14.72
N ARG A 134 48.57 -36.60 15.40
CA ARG A 134 48.56 -36.69 16.87
C ARG A 134 49.96 -36.48 17.41
N TYR A 135 50.08 -35.58 18.38
CA TYR A 135 51.34 -35.20 19.02
C TYR A 135 51.32 -35.60 20.50
N ARG A 136 52.44 -36.13 21.00
CA ARG A 136 52.63 -36.44 22.42
C ARG A 136 53.64 -35.48 23.05
N LEU A 137 53.25 -34.80 24.11
CA LEU A 137 54.13 -34.00 24.95
C LEU A 137 54.62 -34.88 26.12
N GLU A 138 55.91 -35.20 26.15
CA GLU A 138 56.54 -35.87 27.30
C GLU A 138 57.33 -34.86 28.13
N SER A 139 57.05 -34.75 29.44
CA SER A 139 57.94 -34.06 30.37
C SER A 139 58.92 -35.05 30.99
N SER A 140 60.22 -34.74 30.96
CA SER A 140 61.21 -35.44 31.79
C SER A 140 61.38 -34.70 33.11
N ALA A 141 61.28 -35.42 34.24
CA ALA A 141 61.48 -34.84 35.55
C ALA A 141 62.98 -34.63 35.87
N LEU A 142 63.27 -33.63 36.70
CA LEU A 142 64.59 -33.47 37.33
C LEU A 142 64.85 -34.62 38.34
N PRO A 143 66.12 -34.96 38.62
CA PRO A 143 66.45 -35.95 39.65
C PRO A 143 65.79 -35.58 40.99
N GLY A 144 64.91 -36.45 41.50
CA GLY A 144 64.26 -36.28 42.80
C GLY A 144 62.80 -35.81 42.79
N GLN A 145 62.17 -35.59 41.63
CA GLN A 145 60.73 -35.32 41.56
C GLN A 145 59.99 -36.32 40.64
N GLN A 146 58.86 -36.87 41.10
CA GLN A 146 57.97 -37.69 40.27
C GLN A 146 56.82 -36.82 39.75
N LEU A 147 57.00 -36.24 38.58
CA LEU A 147 55.88 -35.79 37.75
C LEU A 147 56.05 -36.44 36.38
N ARG A 148 55.27 -37.50 36.14
CA ARG A 148 55.04 -38.05 34.80
C ARG A 148 53.62 -37.68 34.40
N GLY A 149 53.50 -36.66 33.57
CA GLY A 149 52.28 -36.35 32.85
C GLY A 149 52.53 -36.56 31.37
N GLU A 150 51.75 -37.44 30.76
CA GLU A 150 51.78 -37.64 29.31
C GLU A 150 50.56 -36.94 28.72
N LEU A 151 50.78 -35.92 27.89
CA LEU A 151 49.69 -35.20 27.22
C LEU A 151 49.72 -35.55 25.74
N THR A 152 48.67 -36.20 25.24
CA THR A 152 48.55 -36.51 23.82
C THR A 152 47.38 -35.74 23.24
N PHE A 153 47.59 -35.01 22.13
CA PHE A 153 46.56 -34.19 21.49
C PHE A 153 46.57 -34.34 19.97
N ASP A 154 45.41 -34.25 19.35
CA ASP A 154 45.23 -34.31 17.90
C ASP A 154 45.22 -32.89 17.33
N LEU A 155 46.10 -32.62 16.37
CA LEU A 155 46.04 -31.42 15.54
C LEU A 155 45.32 -31.80 14.24
N THR A 156 44.04 -31.45 14.13
CA THR A 156 43.26 -31.55 12.89
C THR A 156 42.76 -30.17 12.51
N ARG A 157 43.16 -29.65 11.36
CA ARG A 157 42.66 -28.36 10.86
C ARG A 157 41.29 -28.55 10.21
N GLY A 158 40.27 -28.67 11.04
CA GLY A 158 38.88 -28.47 10.67
C GLY A 158 38.28 -27.42 11.61
N ASN A 159 37.68 -26.36 11.05
CA ASN A 159 37.06 -25.29 11.84
C ASN A 159 36.04 -25.91 12.83
N PRO A 160 36.19 -25.74 14.16
CA PRO A 160 35.06 -25.95 15.04
C PRO A 160 33.94 -24.99 14.61
N PRO A 161 32.66 -25.41 14.63
CA PRO A 161 31.58 -24.49 14.35
C PRO A 161 31.68 -23.34 15.37
N PRO A 162 31.60 -22.07 14.94
CA PRO A 162 31.62 -20.95 15.86
C PRO A 162 30.48 -21.11 16.88
N PRO A 163 30.61 -20.56 18.10
CA PRO A 163 29.46 -20.43 18.98
C PRO A 163 28.34 -19.76 18.19
N VAL A 164 27.20 -20.43 18.06
CA VAL A 164 26.06 -19.92 17.31
C VAL A 164 25.52 -18.71 18.06
N VAL A 165 25.99 -17.53 17.70
CA VAL A 165 25.32 -16.28 18.04
C VAL A 165 24.00 -16.31 17.27
N PRO A 166 22.84 -16.24 17.93
CA PRO A 166 21.56 -16.24 17.23
C PRO A 166 21.56 -15.13 16.17
N GLU A 167 21.42 -15.51 14.89
CA GLU A 167 21.65 -14.60 13.75
C GLU A 167 20.74 -13.35 13.77
N LYS A 168 19.57 -13.40 14.43
CA LYS A 168 18.69 -12.26 14.64
C LYS A 168 17.90 -12.36 15.93
N LEU A 169 18.25 -11.54 16.91
CA LEU A 169 17.31 -11.14 17.96
C LEU A 169 16.45 -10.01 17.42
N SER A 170 15.14 -10.08 17.62
CA SER A 170 14.23 -8.99 17.27
C SER A 170 13.41 -8.58 18.49
N ALA A 171 13.38 -7.29 18.77
CA ALA A 171 12.45 -6.69 19.72
C ALA A 171 11.43 -5.84 18.95
N SER A 172 10.16 -5.95 19.31
CA SER A 172 9.09 -5.08 18.81
C SER A 172 8.23 -4.64 19.99
N GLY A 173 7.77 -3.39 20.00
CA GLY A 173 6.99 -2.87 21.10
C GLY A 173 6.39 -1.51 20.79
N SER A 174 5.38 -1.11 21.55
CA SER A 174 4.80 0.23 21.50
C SER A 174 4.56 0.74 22.92
N GLY A 175 5.02 1.97 23.19
CA GLY A 175 4.93 2.56 24.52
C GLY A 175 5.57 1.70 25.61
N ARG A 176 4.74 1.10 26.47
CA ARG A 176 5.18 0.34 27.64
C ARG A 176 5.31 -1.16 27.41
N ASP A 177 4.72 -1.68 26.34
CA ASP A 177 4.63 -3.12 26.10
C ASP A 177 5.60 -3.51 25.00
N TRP A 178 6.53 -4.41 25.34
CA TRP A 178 7.59 -4.88 24.47
C TRP A 178 7.58 -6.40 24.39
N GLU A 179 7.82 -6.94 23.20
CA GLU A 179 7.96 -8.36 22.92
C GLU A 179 9.33 -8.61 22.28
N ILE A 180 10.12 -9.48 22.91
CA ILE A 180 11.43 -9.91 22.40
C ILE A 180 11.29 -11.34 21.94
N THR A 181 11.62 -11.58 20.67
CA THR A 181 11.66 -12.94 20.11
C THR A 181 13.08 -13.45 20.16
N ILE A 182 13.28 -14.55 20.89
CA ILE A 182 14.57 -15.23 21.01
C ILE A 182 14.55 -16.43 20.06
N PRO A 183 15.48 -16.51 19.08
CA PRO A 183 15.58 -17.67 18.21
C PRO A 183 15.84 -18.94 19.02
N LYS A 184 15.46 -20.08 18.47
CA LYS A 184 15.66 -21.40 19.06
C LYS A 184 17.12 -21.59 19.52
N ILE A 185 17.35 -21.70 20.83
CA ILE A 185 18.66 -22.04 21.41
C ILE A 185 18.69 -23.56 21.64
N VAL A 186 19.74 -24.24 21.16
CA VAL A 186 19.88 -25.70 21.22
C VAL A 186 20.51 -26.12 22.56
N GLU A 187 19.86 -27.08 23.22
CA GLU A 187 20.36 -28.05 24.22
C GLU A 187 21.24 -27.53 25.37
N ARG A 188 20.64 -26.86 26.37
CA ARG A 188 20.95 -27.00 27.83
C ARG A 188 20.09 -26.05 28.65
N GLU A 189 19.77 -26.44 29.89
CA GLU A 189 19.15 -25.55 30.88
C GLU A 189 20.02 -24.29 31.03
N SER A 190 19.52 -23.18 30.50
CA SER A 190 20.23 -21.90 30.47
C SER A 190 19.37 -20.88 31.19
N ARG A 191 19.87 -20.33 32.28
CA ARG A 191 19.23 -19.19 32.94
C ARG A 191 19.60 -17.93 32.18
N LEU A 192 18.61 -17.26 31.61
CA LEU A 192 18.77 -16.01 30.89
C LEU A 192 18.63 -14.83 31.87
N GLU A 193 19.65 -14.00 32.01
CA GLU A 193 19.51 -12.72 32.69
C GLU A 193 19.67 -11.59 31.67
N ALA A 194 18.65 -10.74 31.59
CA ALA A 194 18.59 -9.61 30.67
C ALA A 194 18.74 -8.29 31.43
N TRP A 195 19.72 -7.49 31.05
CA TRP A 195 19.93 -6.15 31.60
C TRP A 195 19.47 -5.11 30.57
N PHE A 196 18.63 -4.16 30.98
CA PHE A 196 18.15 -3.08 30.12
C PHE A 196 18.81 -1.76 30.53
N PHE A 197 19.63 -1.24 29.64
CA PHE A 197 20.12 0.14 29.71
C PHE A 197 19.37 0.94 28.67
N LEU A 198 18.50 1.86 29.09
CA LEU A 198 17.68 2.68 28.19
C LEU A 198 18.15 4.13 28.31
N ALA A 199 18.51 4.74 27.19
CA ALA A 199 18.81 6.17 27.13
C ALA A 199 17.53 6.94 26.82
N ALA A 200 17.07 7.78 27.75
CA ALA A 200 15.94 8.67 27.51
C ALA A 200 16.35 9.77 26.51
N GLY A 201 15.51 10.03 25.51
CA GLY A 201 15.80 10.90 24.36
C GLY A 201 16.02 12.39 24.64
N SER A 202 16.00 12.84 25.89
CA SER A 202 16.31 14.24 26.22
C SER A 202 16.80 14.39 27.67
N GLY A 203 18.13 14.48 27.85
CA GLY A 203 18.77 14.98 29.07
C GLY A 203 19.20 13.94 30.12
N ASN A 204 20.52 13.80 30.30
CA ASN A 204 21.33 13.37 31.47
C ASN A 204 20.78 12.40 32.56
N THR A 205 19.69 11.67 32.34
CA THR A 205 19.20 10.65 33.26
C THR A 205 19.18 9.30 32.57
N SER A 206 20.27 8.55 32.70
CA SER A 206 20.30 7.12 32.43
C SER A 206 19.67 6.37 33.61
N GLY A 207 18.57 5.66 33.36
CA GLY A 207 18.00 4.70 34.31
C GLY A 207 18.36 3.28 33.90
N ALA A 208 18.81 2.45 34.84
CA ALA A 208 18.91 1.01 34.63
C ALA A 208 17.65 0.35 35.19
N LEU A 209 16.96 -0.45 34.37
CA LEU A 209 15.88 -1.31 34.82
C LEU A 209 16.37 -2.76 34.74
N MET A 210 16.40 -3.44 35.87
CA MET A 210 16.69 -4.88 35.91
C MET A 210 15.37 -5.64 35.78
N ALA A 211 15.22 -6.43 34.73
CA ALA A 211 14.10 -7.36 34.58
C ALA A 211 14.66 -8.76 34.36
N THR A 212 14.53 -9.60 35.38
CA THR A 212 15.03 -10.97 35.35
C THR A 212 13.89 -11.90 34.91
N ALA A 213 14.10 -12.67 33.84
CA ALA A 213 13.15 -13.68 33.38
C ALA A 213 13.85 -15.04 33.35
N SER A 214 13.42 -15.97 34.21
CA SER A 214 13.95 -17.33 34.17
C SER A 214 13.14 -18.14 33.14
N TYR A 215 13.81 -18.67 32.13
CA TYR A 215 13.18 -19.47 31.07
C TYR A 215 13.46 -20.95 31.32
N PRO A 216 12.48 -21.77 31.68
CA PRO A 216 12.58 -23.21 31.56
C PRO A 216 12.01 -23.64 30.21
N ILE A 217 12.55 -24.74 29.67
CA ILE A 217 12.12 -25.54 28.50
C ILE A 217 13.04 -25.39 27.27
N PRO A 218 13.88 -26.41 27.01
CA PRO A 218 14.52 -26.61 25.71
C PRO A 218 13.48 -26.98 24.65
N GLY A 219 13.41 -26.27 23.52
CA GLY A 219 12.70 -26.77 22.34
C GLY A 219 12.05 -25.72 21.42
N ASP A 220 11.53 -24.61 21.97
CA ASP A 220 10.70 -23.65 21.23
C ASP A 220 11.34 -22.26 21.10
N THR A 221 10.98 -21.54 20.03
CA THR A 221 11.19 -20.08 19.94
C THR A 221 10.42 -19.39 21.07
N GLY A 222 11.15 -18.83 22.03
CA GLY A 222 10.56 -18.12 23.15
C GLY A 222 10.22 -16.67 22.82
N LYS A 223 9.00 -16.24 23.14
CA LYS A 223 8.64 -14.83 23.21
C LYS A 223 8.70 -14.37 24.67
N MET A 224 9.42 -13.29 24.93
CA MET A 224 9.45 -12.64 26.24
C MET A 224 8.71 -11.32 26.15
N ARG A 225 7.69 -11.12 27.01
CA ARG A 225 6.98 -9.83 27.11
C ARG A 225 7.47 -9.06 28.31
N ILE A 226 7.70 -7.77 28.12
CA ILE A 226 8.14 -6.84 29.14
C ILE A 226 7.17 -5.67 29.15
N ARG A 227 6.68 -5.34 30.34
CA ARG A 227 5.90 -4.12 30.58
C ARG A 227 6.74 -3.16 31.44
N LEU A 228 6.99 -1.96 30.92
CA LEU A 228 7.77 -0.95 31.63
C LEU A 228 6.93 -0.26 32.73
N PRO A 229 7.57 0.22 33.82
CA PRO A 229 6.89 0.98 34.88
C PRO A 229 6.20 2.24 34.35
N ASP A 230 5.08 2.63 34.98
CA ASP A 230 4.33 3.85 34.65
C ASP A 230 5.02 5.10 35.21
N GLU A 231 6.18 5.47 34.66
CA GLU A 231 6.85 6.72 34.99
C GLU A 231 7.12 7.53 33.71
N PRO A 232 7.04 8.87 33.75
CA PRO A 232 7.20 9.73 32.57
C PRO A 232 8.50 9.48 31.77
N ARG A 233 9.59 9.17 32.48
CA ARG A 233 10.91 8.89 31.88
C ARG A 233 10.95 7.65 30.96
N TRP A 234 9.97 6.75 31.06
CA TRP A 234 9.89 5.53 30.24
C TRP A 234 8.98 5.67 29.01
N ARG A 235 8.41 6.87 28.76
CA ARG A 235 7.48 7.11 27.64
C ARG A 235 8.18 7.37 26.30
N GLU A 236 9.47 7.74 26.32
CA GLU A 236 10.26 8.08 25.13
C GLU A 236 11.60 7.33 25.14
N ILE A 237 11.55 6.05 24.75
CA ILE A 237 12.75 5.21 24.59
C ILE A 237 13.18 5.25 23.13
N SER A 238 14.40 5.71 22.88
CA SER A 238 14.96 5.81 21.53
C SER A 238 16.08 4.81 21.25
N SER A 239 16.63 4.13 22.27
CA SER A 239 17.64 3.06 22.13
C SER A 239 17.81 2.26 23.43
N GLY A 240 18.35 1.04 23.34
CA GLY A 240 18.73 0.26 24.52
C GLY A 240 19.83 -0.77 24.24
N ILE A 241 20.46 -1.26 25.31
CA ILE A 241 21.42 -2.38 25.27
C ILE A 241 20.80 -3.55 26.03
N LEU A 242 20.81 -4.73 25.42
CA LEU A 242 20.41 -6.00 26.05
C LEU A 242 21.69 -6.82 26.30
N ARG A 243 21.95 -7.21 27.54
CA ARG A 243 23.05 -8.13 27.89
C ARG A 243 22.47 -9.49 28.26
N PHE A 244 23.10 -10.56 27.77
CA PHE A 244 22.75 -11.94 28.10
C PHE A 244 23.83 -12.57 28.97
N HIS A 245 23.41 -13.23 30.05
CA HIS A 245 24.24 -14.23 30.74
C HIS A 245 23.68 -15.62 30.46
N ILE A 246 24.54 -16.58 30.12
CA ILE A 246 24.19 -17.98 29.88
C ILE A 246 25.06 -18.86 30.80
N GLY A 247 24.48 -19.38 31.89
CA GLY A 247 25.00 -20.52 32.66
C GLY A 247 26.19 -20.29 33.62
N GLU A 248 26.23 -21.12 34.66
CA GLU A 248 26.83 -20.87 35.99
C GLU A 248 28.37 -20.81 36.11
N THR A 249 29.14 -20.81 35.01
CA THR A 249 30.64 -20.88 35.09
C THR A 249 31.40 -19.92 34.19
N ALA A 250 30.74 -18.94 33.56
CA ALA A 250 31.42 -17.96 32.72
C ALA A 250 31.71 -16.64 33.46
N LEU A 251 32.78 -16.61 34.27
CA LEU A 251 33.40 -15.36 34.74
C LEU A 251 34.39 -14.78 33.71
N ALA A 252 34.47 -15.33 32.50
CA ALA A 252 35.53 -14.99 31.53
C ALA A 252 35.09 -14.89 30.06
N SER A 253 33.79 -14.87 29.75
CA SER A 253 33.35 -14.45 28.42
C SER A 253 32.99 -12.97 28.47
N ASP A 254 33.69 -12.15 27.68
CA ASP A 254 33.30 -10.76 27.48
C ASP A 254 31.81 -10.70 27.10
N PRO A 255 31.01 -9.84 27.75
CA PRO A 255 29.61 -9.69 27.40
C PRO A 255 29.52 -9.33 25.91
N VAL A 256 28.73 -10.07 25.13
CA VAL A 256 28.48 -9.72 23.74
C VAL A 256 27.53 -8.52 23.72
N PRO A 257 27.97 -7.31 23.34
CA PRO A 257 27.08 -6.18 23.22
C PRO A 257 26.23 -6.38 21.95
N VAL A 258 24.97 -6.76 22.11
CA VAL A 258 24.01 -6.71 21.00
C VAL A 258 23.43 -5.31 20.97
N SER A 259 24.00 -4.47 20.10
CA SER A 259 23.43 -3.17 19.75
C SER A 259 22.23 -3.41 18.84
N PHE A 260 21.01 -3.21 19.33
CA PHE A 260 19.84 -3.09 18.46
C PHE A 260 19.52 -1.61 18.28
N THR A 261 19.38 -1.18 17.03
CA THR A 261 18.76 0.11 16.76
C THR A 261 17.28 -0.04 17.06
N VAL A 262 16.78 0.65 18.09
CA VAL A 262 15.36 0.95 18.16
C VAL A 262 15.13 1.88 16.99
N VAL A 263 14.65 1.33 15.88
CA VAL A 263 13.91 2.13 14.92
C VAL A 263 12.74 2.61 15.74
N ALA A 264 12.79 3.85 16.24
CA ALA A 264 11.59 4.55 16.68
C ALA A 264 10.57 4.22 15.61
N PRO A 265 9.39 3.62 15.95
CA PRO A 265 8.42 3.26 14.92
C PRO A 265 8.33 4.49 14.03
N PRO A 266 8.73 4.37 12.74
CA PRO A 266 8.94 5.52 11.87
C PRO A 266 7.72 6.36 12.09
N ASP A 267 7.89 7.56 12.65
CA ASP A 267 6.83 8.39 13.23
C ASP A 267 5.51 7.95 12.60
N ALA A 268 4.71 7.10 13.28
CA ALA A 268 3.75 6.19 12.60
C ALA A 268 2.67 6.95 11.78
N THR A 269 2.76 8.27 11.85
CA THR A 269 2.07 9.33 11.14
C THR A 269 2.63 9.64 9.75
N ARG A 270 3.90 9.36 9.42
CA ARG A 270 4.53 9.75 8.15
C ARG A 270 4.60 8.61 7.14
N LYS A 271 3.96 8.84 5.98
CA LYS A 271 3.98 7.90 4.86
C LYS A 271 5.39 7.78 4.24
N PRO A 272 5.74 6.61 3.69
CA PRO A 272 6.89 6.48 2.80
C PRO A 272 6.87 7.53 1.69
N ILE A 273 8.02 8.09 1.35
CA ILE A 273 8.12 9.14 0.31
C ILE A 273 8.13 8.49 -1.08
N ALA A 274 7.19 8.85 -1.96
CA ALA A 274 7.26 8.55 -3.38
C ALA A 274 8.40 9.36 -4.02
N HIS A 275 9.33 8.69 -4.69
CA HIS A 275 10.51 9.32 -5.26
C HIS A 275 11.09 8.53 -6.44
N GLY A 276 11.97 9.17 -7.19
CA GLY A 276 12.70 8.55 -8.28
C GLY A 276 13.79 9.44 -8.87
N VAL A 277 14.45 8.94 -9.91
CA VAL A 277 15.51 9.67 -10.62
C VAL A 277 15.32 9.52 -12.12
N TYR A 278 14.86 10.58 -12.77
CA TYR A 278 14.78 10.63 -14.22
C TYR A 278 16.19 10.84 -14.79
N THR A 279 16.62 9.95 -15.69
CA THR A 279 17.92 10.05 -16.36
C THR A 279 17.70 10.33 -17.83
N ARG A 280 18.27 11.44 -18.31
CA ARG A 280 18.19 11.86 -19.72
C ARG A 280 19.12 11.00 -20.58
N ALA A 281 18.93 11.04 -21.90
CA ALA A 281 19.81 10.35 -22.85
C ALA A 281 21.28 10.78 -22.74
N ASP A 282 21.54 12.03 -22.35
CA ASP A 282 22.89 12.56 -22.09
C ASP A 282 23.48 12.17 -20.72
N GLY A 283 22.77 11.35 -19.93
CA GLY A 283 23.20 10.91 -18.60
C GLY A 283 22.88 11.89 -17.46
N THR A 284 22.32 13.07 -17.76
CA THR A 284 21.90 14.03 -16.71
C THR A 284 20.80 13.43 -15.85
N ARG A 285 20.93 13.56 -14.53
CA ARG A 285 20.00 12.99 -13.55
C ARG A 285 19.14 14.09 -12.91
N HIS A 286 17.84 13.86 -12.86
CA HIS A 286 16.86 14.71 -12.19
C HIS A 286 16.19 13.93 -11.07
N TYR A 287 16.41 14.36 -9.82
CA TYR A 287 15.77 13.75 -8.67
C TYR A 287 14.36 14.33 -8.51
N TRP A 288 13.40 13.48 -8.19
CA TRP A 288 12.04 13.92 -7.87
C TRP A 288 11.49 13.17 -6.67
N HIS A 289 10.59 13.84 -5.92
CA HIS A 289 9.78 13.20 -4.90
C HIS A 289 8.47 13.95 -4.69
N ALA A 290 7.43 13.25 -4.23
CA ALA A 290 6.22 13.87 -3.71
C ALA A 290 6.34 13.99 -2.18
N ASP A 291 5.96 15.13 -1.61
CA ASP A 291 5.96 15.32 -0.16
C ASP A 291 4.58 15.06 0.48
N ASP A 292 4.51 15.22 1.80
CA ASP A 292 3.28 15.08 2.60
C ASP A 292 2.27 16.23 2.36
N THR A 293 2.68 17.29 1.65
CA THR A 293 1.80 18.38 1.21
C THR A 293 1.16 18.12 -0.15
N HIS A 294 1.35 16.92 -0.69
CA HIS A 294 0.98 16.52 -2.05
C HIS A 294 1.66 17.37 -3.13
N THR A 295 2.85 17.91 -2.89
CA THR A 295 3.61 18.69 -3.87
C THR A 295 4.66 17.81 -4.53
N LEU A 296 4.82 17.91 -5.86
CA LEU A 296 5.99 17.33 -6.53
C LEU A 296 7.17 18.27 -6.36
N ASN A 297 8.28 17.76 -5.85
CA ASN A 297 9.57 18.43 -5.80
C ASN A 297 10.47 17.89 -6.89
N TRP A 298 10.96 18.76 -7.78
CA TRP A 298 11.83 18.42 -8.90
C TRP A 298 13.19 19.11 -8.70
N ASN A 299 14.26 18.33 -8.59
CA ASN A 299 15.61 18.81 -8.27
C ASN A 299 15.66 19.66 -6.99
N GLY A 300 14.88 19.28 -5.97
CA GLY A 300 14.80 20.01 -4.69
C GLY A 300 13.95 21.27 -4.73
N VAL A 301 13.29 21.57 -5.86
CA VAL A 301 12.41 22.74 -6.00
C VAL A 301 10.96 22.27 -6.13
N PRO A 302 10.02 22.84 -5.35
CA PRO A 302 8.60 22.61 -5.53
C PRO A 302 8.15 22.97 -6.96
N TRP A 303 7.47 22.06 -7.63
CA TRP A 303 6.91 22.26 -8.96
C TRP A 303 5.39 22.25 -8.90
N ILE A 304 4.80 23.42 -9.14
CA ILE A 304 3.36 23.65 -9.16
C ILE A 304 3.00 24.11 -10.58
N PRO A 305 2.68 23.18 -11.49
CA PRO A 305 2.40 23.55 -12.88
C PRO A 305 1.13 24.39 -12.97
N PHE A 306 1.14 25.39 -13.85
CA PHE A 306 -0.08 26.05 -14.29
C PHE A 306 -0.07 26.09 -15.81
N GLY A 307 -0.87 25.21 -16.39
CA GLY A 307 -0.80 24.86 -17.79
C GLY A 307 -2.14 24.47 -18.39
N GLY A 308 -2.11 23.70 -19.47
CA GLY A 308 -3.32 23.16 -20.07
C GLY A 308 -3.09 21.90 -20.88
N MET A 309 -4.20 21.21 -21.12
CA MET A 309 -4.23 19.98 -21.90
C MET A 309 -4.11 20.31 -23.39
N PHE A 310 -3.13 19.67 -24.02
CA PHE A 310 -2.79 19.82 -25.43
C PHE A 310 -3.03 18.50 -26.16
N TYR A 311 -4.08 18.46 -26.97
CA TYR A 311 -4.40 17.28 -27.76
C TYR A 311 -3.56 17.21 -29.03
N LEU A 312 -3.03 16.02 -29.33
CA LEU A 312 -2.35 15.73 -30.61
C LEU A 312 -3.35 15.09 -31.58
N PHE A 313 -3.56 15.69 -32.76
CA PHE A 313 -4.44 15.14 -33.80
C PHE A 313 -3.91 13.77 -34.31
N PRO A 314 -4.77 12.87 -34.83
CA PRO A 314 -4.67 11.44 -34.56
C PRO A 314 -3.77 10.67 -35.53
N ALA A 315 -3.11 9.65 -34.99
CA ALA A 315 -3.08 8.27 -35.52
C ALA A 315 -2.83 8.07 -37.03
N LYS A 316 -3.90 8.31 -37.80
CA LYS A 316 -4.09 7.95 -39.20
C LYS A 316 -3.76 9.10 -40.15
N ALA A 317 -3.20 10.20 -39.64
CA ALA A 317 -2.73 11.31 -40.44
C ALA A 317 -1.68 10.84 -41.47
N THR A 318 -1.86 11.23 -42.73
CA THR A 318 -0.87 11.13 -43.80
C THR A 318 0.40 11.91 -43.44
N LEU A 319 1.51 11.63 -44.12
CA LEU A 319 2.75 12.41 -43.93
C LEU A 319 2.55 13.91 -44.17
N ARG A 320 1.70 14.27 -45.15
CA ARG A 320 1.35 15.67 -45.44
C ARG A 320 0.58 16.31 -44.29
N GLU A 321 -0.41 15.61 -43.74
CA GLU A 321 -1.17 16.10 -42.58
C GLU A 321 -0.27 16.23 -41.35
N ARG A 322 0.67 15.31 -41.13
CA ARG A 322 1.65 15.40 -40.03
C ARG A 322 2.61 16.59 -40.19
N ALA A 323 3.02 16.90 -41.42
CA ALA A 323 3.84 18.09 -41.69
C ALA A 323 3.05 19.40 -41.42
N ALA A 324 1.80 19.47 -41.87
CA ALA A 324 0.91 20.60 -41.58
C ALA A 324 0.65 20.73 -40.07
N GLU A 325 0.46 19.59 -39.40
CA GLU A 325 0.27 19.49 -37.96
C GLU A 325 1.48 20.03 -37.19
N ARG A 326 2.70 19.70 -37.62
CA ARG A 326 3.93 20.24 -37.02
C ARG A 326 3.97 21.77 -37.05
N VAL A 327 3.58 22.38 -38.17
CA VAL A 327 3.49 23.85 -38.30
C VAL A 327 2.42 24.41 -37.38
N ALA A 328 1.26 23.75 -37.29
CA ALA A 328 0.19 24.16 -36.39
C ALA A 328 0.61 24.07 -34.91
N ILE A 329 1.30 23.00 -34.51
CA ILE A 329 1.85 22.83 -33.16
C ILE A 329 2.81 23.97 -32.84
N ALA A 330 3.79 24.24 -33.69
CA ALA A 330 4.75 25.33 -33.47
C ALA A 330 4.05 26.67 -33.25
N ARG A 331 3.06 27.01 -34.08
CA ARG A 331 2.26 28.23 -33.95
C ARG A 331 1.47 28.28 -32.64
N HIS A 332 0.84 27.17 -32.25
CA HIS A 332 0.11 27.11 -30.98
C HIS A 332 1.04 27.29 -29.78
N LEU A 333 2.24 26.70 -29.83
CA LEU A 333 3.26 26.90 -28.81
C LEU A 333 3.75 28.35 -28.75
N ASP A 334 3.94 29.02 -29.89
CA ASP A 334 4.28 30.45 -29.95
C ASP A 334 3.22 31.29 -29.21
N THR A 335 1.93 31.01 -29.45
CA THR A 335 0.82 31.67 -28.75
C THR A 335 0.87 31.44 -27.24
N LEU A 336 1.06 30.19 -26.79
CA LEU A 336 1.11 29.86 -25.36
C LEU A 336 2.31 30.50 -24.66
N GLN A 337 3.49 30.47 -25.29
CA GLN A 337 4.71 31.06 -24.74
C GLN A 337 4.62 32.59 -24.65
N THR A 338 4.03 33.23 -25.66
CA THR A 338 3.75 34.68 -25.64
C THR A 338 2.82 35.04 -24.48
N ALA A 339 1.87 34.15 -24.15
CA ALA A 339 0.99 34.29 -23.00
C ALA A 339 1.64 33.84 -21.66
N GLY A 340 2.93 33.49 -21.64
CA GLY A 340 3.67 33.16 -20.42
C GLY A 340 3.54 31.71 -19.94
N PHE A 341 2.94 30.83 -20.73
CA PHE A 341 2.74 29.43 -20.35
C PHE A 341 3.91 28.54 -20.78
N ARG A 342 4.30 27.62 -19.88
CA ARG A 342 5.40 26.67 -20.09
C ARG A 342 5.09 25.24 -19.65
N ASP A 343 3.95 24.97 -19.04
CA ASP A 343 3.60 23.64 -18.57
C ASP A 343 2.48 23.07 -19.45
N LEU A 344 2.69 21.91 -20.06
CA LEU A 344 1.71 21.19 -20.89
C LEU A 344 1.35 19.84 -20.28
N TYR A 345 0.12 19.42 -20.51
CA TYR A 345 -0.27 18.03 -20.39
C TYR A 345 -0.70 17.53 -21.77
N VAL A 346 0.01 16.55 -22.34
CA VAL A 346 -0.28 16.04 -23.68
C VAL A 346 -1.27 14.88 -23.63
N ASN A 347 -2.43 15.05 -24.26
CA ASN A 347 -3.37 13.96 -24.52
C ASN A 347 -3.14 13.44 -25.94
N ALA A 348 -2.55 12.25 -26.05
CA ALA A 348 -2.23 11.62 -27.32
C ALA A 348 -3.42 10.85 -27.96
N GLY A 349 -4.61 10.90 -27.35
CA GLY A 349 -5.79 10.12 -27.77
C GLY A 349 -5.78 8.66 -27.32
N VAL A 350 -6.80 7.89 -27.74
CA VAL A 350 -6.92 6.46 -27.39
C VAL A 350 -6.09 5.63 -28.38
N GLY A 351 -5.09 4.93 -27.85
CA GLY A 351 -4.18 4.09 -28.62
C GLY A 351 -3.07 4.92 -29.28
N LEU A 352 -1.83 4.69 -28.84
CA LEU A 352 -0.64 5.21 -29.51
C LEU A 352 -0.57 4.65 -30.92
N THR A 353 -1.06 5.46 -31.82
CA THR A 353 -1.11 5.19 -33.26
C THR A 353 -0.22 6.19 -34.00
N SER A 354 0.34 7.16 -33.28
CA SER A 354 1.38 8.06 -33.75
C SER A 354 2.72 7.31 -33.79
N PRO A 355 3.43 7.29 -34.93
CA PRO A 355 4.76 6.72 -35.01
C PRO A 355 5.76 7.40 -34.07
N GLU A 356 6.74 6.66 -33.55
CA GLU A 356 7.76 7.17 -32.63
C GLU A 356 8.48 8.42 -33.15
N TRP A 357 8.82 8.49 -34.45
CA TRP A 357 9.47 9.67 -35.04
C TRP A 357 8.63 10.95 -34.91
N PHE A 358 7.29 10.84 -34.97
CA PHE A 358 6.40 11.99 -34.82
C PHE A 358 6.33 12.43 -33.37
N VAL A 359 6.29 11.45 -32.44
CA VAL A 359 6.39 11.74 -31.00
C VAL A 359 7.71 12.44 -30.70
N GLN A 360 8.85 11.91 -31.20
CA GLN A 360 10.17 12.52 -31.03
C GLN A 360 10.19 13.97 -31.58
N THR A 361 9.61 14.20 -32.77
CA THR A 361 9.56 15.55 -33.36
C THR A 361 8.81 16.55 -32.47
N VAL A 362 7.71 16.13 -31.83
CA VAL A 362 6.93 16.98 -30.91
C VAL A 362 7.72 17.23 -29.62
N VAL A 363 8.34 16.18 -29.08
CA VAL A 363 9.19 16.25 -27.89
C VAL A 363 10.38 17.19 -28.10
N ASP A 364 11.07 17.09 -29.24
CA ASP A 364 12.17 17.97 -29.61
C ASP A 364 11.73 19.44 -29.65
N GLU A 365 10.54 19.69 -30.21
CA GLU A 365 9.97 21.04 -30.28
C GLU A 365 9.63 21.61 -28.88
N PHE A 366 9.11 20.78 -27.97
CA PHE A 366 8.89 21.17 -26.57
C PHE A 366 10.21 21.47 -25.86
N ASN A 367 11.21 20.60 -26.01
CA ASN A 367 12.53 20.77 -25.39
C ASN A 367 13.24 22.02 -25.91
N ARG A 368 13.25 22.24 -27.23
CA ARG A 368 13.83 23.44 -27.88
C ARG A 368 13.23 24.74 -27.33
N ARG A 369 11.95 24.70 -26.96
CA ARG A 369 11.19 25.84 -26.43
C ARG A 369 11.25 25.96 -24.91
N GLY A 370 11.87 25.00 -24.21
CA GLY A 370 11.91 24.97 -22.75
C GLY A 370 10.51 24.80 -22.13
N ILE A 371 9.67 23.96 -22.76
CA ILE A 371 8.36 23.58 -22.26
C ILE A 371 8.51 22.36 -21.34
N HIS A 372 7.87 22.42 -20.17
CA HIS A 372 7.69 21.28 -19.30
C HIS A 372 6.42 20.54 -19.70
N PHE A 373 6.46 19.22 -19.74
CA PHE A 373 5.30 18.46 -20.16
C PHE A 373 5.13 17.13 -19.44
N GLY A 374 3.87 16.75 -19.25
CA GLY A 374 3.48 15.36 -19.01
C GLY A 374 2.88 14.73 -20.26
N TRP A 375 2.91 13.40 -20.32
CA TRP A 375 2.45 12.66 -21.50
C TRP A 375 1.45 11.55 -21.16
N GLN A 376 0.28 11.54 -21.81
CA GLN A 376 -0.70 10.46 -21.67
C GLN A 376 -0.26 9.24 -22.49
N LEU A 377 -0.18 8.06 -21.86
CA LEU A 377 0.32 6.85 -22.52
C LEU A 377 -0.79 5.94 -23.10
N THR A 378 -1.97 5.85 -22.47
CA THR A 378 -3.17 5.09 -22.91
C THR A 378 -2.91 3.98 -23.95
N THR A 379 -2.62 2.77 -23.48
CA THR A 379 -2.48 1.56 -24.35
C THR A 379 -3.81 1.09 -24.97
N GLY A 380 -4.91 1.73 -24.60
CA GLY A 380 -6.26 1.42 -25.04
C GLY A 380 -6.90 0.33 -24.19
N ALA A 381 -8.20 0.46 -23.91
CA ALA A 381 -8.91 -0.51 -23.10
C ALA A 381 -8.96 -1.88 -23.79
N LYS A 382 -8.35 -2.87 -23.15
CA LYS A 382 -8.38 -4.26 -23.61
C LYS A 382 -9.64 -4.95 -23.09
N PRO A 383 -10.33 -5.74 -23.92
CA PRO A 383 -11.55 -6.41 -23.48
C PRO A 383 -11.28 -7.52 -22.45
N PHE A 384 -12.23 -7.73 -21.53
CA PHE A 384 -12.24 -8.82 -20.55
C PHE A 384 -13.58 -9.54 -20.51
N ALA A 385 -13.58 -10.83 -20.18
CA ALA A 385 -14.82 -11.58 -19.99
C ALA A 385 -15.45 -11.23 -18.63
N ALA A 386 -16.77 -11.01 -18.61
CA ALA A 386 -17.50 -10.82 -17.37
C ALA A 386 -18.97 -11.26 -17.48
N TRP A 387 -19.49 -11.78 -16.37
CA TRP A 387 -20.91 -12.08 -16.21
C TRP A 387 -21.70 -10.80 -15.96
N GLU A 388 -22.74 -10.57 -16.75
CA GLU A 388 -23.65 -9.44 -16.52
C GLU A 388 -24.61 -9.76 -15.36
N ILE A 389 -24.67 -8.85 -14.37
CA ILE A 389 -25.47 -9.02 -13.17
C ILE A 389 -26.68 -8.07 -13.23
N TYR A 390 -27.85 -8.63 -13.47
CA TYR A 390 -29.12 -7.89 -13.52
C TYR A 390 -30.15 -8.51 -12.60
N SER A 391 -30.95 -7.65 -11.96
CA SER A 391 -31.95 -8.08 -10.99
C SER A 391 -33.38 -8.07 -11.51
N SER A 392 -33.67 -7.61 -12.74
CA SER A 392 -35.01 -7.75 -13.35
C SER A 392 -34.98 -7.80 -14.87
N THR A 393 -36.07 -8.23 -15.50
CA THR A 393 -36.19 -8.30 -16.96
C THR A 393 -36.11 -6.93 -17.62
N SER A 394 -36.63 -5.90 -16.93
CA SER A 394 -36.49 -4.49 -17.31
C SER A 394 -35.05 -3.99 -17.26
N GLN A 395 -34.18 -4.75 -16.59
CA GLN A 395 -32.76 -4.50 -16.42
C GLN A 395 -31.85 -5.29 -17.34
N GLY A 396 -32.37 -6.30 -18.03
CA GLY A 396 -31.57 -7.18 -18.88
C GLY A 396 -31.48 -8.60 -18.36
N LEU A 397 -32.15 -8.95 -17.25
CA LEU A 397 -32.26 -10.35 -16.84
C LEU A 397 -32.95 -11.17 -17.92
N ILE A 398 -32.34 -12.30 -18.30
CA ILE A 398 -32.83 -13.17 -19.35
C ILE A 398 -33.61 -14.32 -18.72
N ARG A 399 -34.89 -14.40 -19.06
CA ARG A 399 -35.73 -15.58 -18.82
C ARG A 399 -35.79 -16.40 -20.10
N ALA A 400 -35.71 -17.71 -19.94
CA ALA A 400 -35.70 -18.66 -21.02
C ALA A 400 -36.64 -19.81 -20.72
N ARG A 401 -37.10 -20.51 -21.76
CA ARG A 401 -38.02 -21.64 -21.60
C ARG A 401 -37.58 -22.80 -22.47
N ALA A 402 -37.58 -23.99 -21.88
CA ALA A 402 -37.43 -25.24 -22.61
C ALA A 402 -38.81 -25.86 -22.81
N SER A 403 -39.39 -25.66 -24.00
CA SER A 403 -40.68 -26.25 -24.37
C SER A 403 -40.55 -27.72 -24.76
N LEU A 404 -39.36 -28.13 -25.22
CA LEU A 404 -39.01 -29.49 -25.58
C LEU A 404 -37.74 -29.93 -24.85
N PRO A 405 -37.57 -31.24 -24.55
CA PRO A 405 -36.32 -31.75 -24.02
C PRO A 405 -35.12 -31.32 -24.88
N GLY A 406 -34.11 -30.79 -24.23
CA GLY A 406 -32.85 -30.41 -24.86
C GLY A 406 -32.87 -29.14 -25.72
N LYS A 407 -33.99 -28.41 -25.79
CA LYS A 407 -34.11 -27.16 -26.57
C LYS A 407 -34.50 -26.01 -25.65
N LEU A 408 -33.65 -24.99 -25.53
CA LEU A 408 -33.92 -23.79 -24.74
C LEU A 408 -34.10 -22.58 -25.64
N GLU A 409 -35.22 -21.88 -25.50
CA GLU A 409 -35.48 -20.61 -26.18
C GLU A 409 -35.21 -19.44 -25.25
N ALA A 410 -34.41 -18.47 -25.70
CA ALA A 410 -34.02 -17.30 -24.92
C ALA A 410 -33.91 -16.04 -25.79
N GLU A 411 -34.13 -14.86 -25.19
CA GLU A 411 -33.79 -13.57 -25.80
C GLU A 411 -32.53 -13.00 -25.14
N ILE A 412 -31.42 -13.03 -25.86
CA ILE A 412 -30.09 -12.63 -25.36
C ILE A 412 -29.65 -11.30 -25.99
N PRO A 413 -28.74 -10.53 -25.34
CA PRO A 413 -28.23 -9.30 -25.93
C PRO A 413 -27.41 -9.57 -27.21
N GLN A 414 -27.50 -8.64 -28.17
CA GLN A 414 -26.66 -8.62 -29.38
C GLN A 414 -25.30 -7.98 -29.07
N VAL A 415 -24.48 -8.68 -28.28
CA VAL A 415 -23.10 -8.29 -27.93
C VAL A 415 -22.18 -9.49 -28.06
N PRO A 416 -20.85 -9.32 -28.15
CA PRO A 416 -19.93 -10.46 -28.13
C PRO A 416 -20.05 -11.25 -26.83
N LEU A 417 -20.35 -12.54 -26.96
CA LEU A 417 -20.53 -13.49 -25.85
C LEU A 417 -19.42 -14.53 -25.86
N THR A 418 -18.95 -14.89 -24.68
CA THR A 418 -18.00 -16.00 -24.49
C THR A 418 -18.76 -17.26 -24.06
N GLU A 419 -19.69 -17.13 -23.12
CA GLU A 419 -20.37 -18.24 -22.46
C GLU A 419 -21.77 -17.85 -21.98
N LEU A 420 -22.59 -18.86 -21.72
CA LEU A 420 -23.89 -18.73 -21.06
C LEU A 420 -23.94 -19.63 -19.82
N LEU A 421 -24.64 -19.17 -18.78
CA LEU A 421 -24.96 -19.98 -17.61
C LEU A 421 -26.46 -20.13 -17.50
N VAL A 422 -26.95 -21.35 -17.70
CA VAL A 422 -28.38 -21.68 -17.66
C VAL A 422 -28.73 -22.22 -16.29
N ILE A 423 -29.66 -21.56 -15.59
CA ILE A 423 -30.00 -21.83 -14.20
C ILE A 423 -31.48 -22.23 -14.13
N PRO A 424 -31.85 -23.39 -13.56
CA PRO A 424 -33.25 -23.76 -13.40
C PRO A 424 -34.04 -22.72 -12.58
N ALA A 425 -35.18 -22.24 -13.06
CA ALA A 425 -35.97 -21.22 -12.35
C ALA A 425 -36.60 -21.76 -11.06
N SER A 426 -36.78 -23.09 -10.96
CA SER A 426 -37.15 -23.78 -9.73
C SER A 426 -36.11 -23.57 -8.61
N GLY A 427 -34.87 -23.23 -8.95
CA GLY A 427 -33.72 -23.20 -8.03
C GLY A 427 -33.35 -24.58 -7.48
N ALA A 428 -33.91 -25.66 -8.05
CA ALA A 428 -33.56 -27.04 -7.78
C ALA A 428 -32.80 -27.62 -8.97
N GLY A 429 -31.80 -28.47 -8.70
CA GLY A 429 -30.93 -29.05 -9.73
C GLY A 429 -29.58 -28.33 -9.83
N SER A 430 -28.98 -28.35 -11.02
CA SER A 430 -27.67 -27.77 -11.28
C SER A 430 -27.72 -26.83 -12.46
N ALA A 431 -26.97 -25.73 -12.39
CA ALA A 431 -26.75 -24.86 -13.52
C ALA A 431 -25.88 -25.55 -14.59
N ARG A 432 -26.05 -25.13 -15.84
CA ARG A 432 -25.28 -25.60 -16.99
C ARG A 432 -24.48 -24.46 -17.59
N ARG A 433 -23.16 -24.61 -17.64
CA ARG A 433 -22.27 -23.71 -18.37
C ARG A 433 -22.20 -24.16 -19.82
N ILE A 434 -22.38 -23.21 -20.74
CA ILE A 434 -22.47 -23.47 -22.16
C ILE A 434 -21.49 -22.53 -22.88
N PRO A 435 -20.42 -23.05 -23.50
CA PRO A 435 -19.56 -22.26 -24.37
C PRO A 435 -20.38 -21.73 -25.55
N PHE A 436 -20.32 -20.43 -25.82
CA PHE A 436 -21.17 -19.82 -26.84
C PHE A 436 -20.89 -20.39 -28.25
N SER A 437 -19.63 -20.70 -28.55
CA SER A 437 -19.20 -21.32 -29.81
C SER A 437 -19.74 -22.74 -30.06
N SER A 438 -20.26 -23.41 -29.02
CA SER A 438 -20.65 -24.83 -29.10
C SER A 438 -22.16 -25.09 -29.24
N ALA A 439 -23.01 -24.07 -29.03
CA ALA A 439 -24.44 -24.31 -28.75
C ALA A 439 -25.44 -23.55 -29.62
N VAL A 440 -25.02 -22.59 -30.46
CA VAL A 440 -25.98 -21.77 -31.23
C VAL A 440 -26.03 -22.18 -32.68
N LYS A 441 -27.07 -22.92 -33.05
CA LYS A 441 -27.28 -23.41 -34.43
C LYS A 441 -28.27 -22.61 -35.26
N THR A 442 -29.14 -21.80 -34.64
CA THR A 442 -30.22 -21.16 -35.40
C THR A 442 -30.74 -19.88 -34.74
N VAL A 443 -30.72 -18.78 -35.50
CA VAL A 443 -31.60 -17.62 -35.30
C VAL A 443 -32.95 -17.97 -35.95
N ALA A 444 -34.06 -17.64 -35.29
CA ALA A 444 -35.37 -17.69 -35.94
C ALA A 444 -35.38 -16.72 -37.14
N GLY A 445 -35.17 -17.25 -38.35
CA GLY A 445 -34.91 -16.47 -39.56
C GLY A 445 -33.85 -17.04 -40.52
N GLY A 446 -33.14 -18.12 -40.15
CA GLY A 446 -32.37 -18.93 -41.11
C GLY A 446 -30.92 -18.49 -41.40
N MET A 447 -30.33 -17.59 -40.62
CA MET A 447 -28.88 -17.31 -40.69
C MET A 447 -28.11 -17.98 -39.55
N GLU A 448 -27.00 -18.62 -39.93
CA GLU A 448 -26.00 -19.21 -39.02
C GLU A 448 -25.23 -18.11 -38.29
N ILE A 449 -24.88 -18.34 -37.01
CA ILE A 449 -24.17 -17.36 -36.18
C ILE A 449 -22.68 -17.41 -36.48
N ALA A 450 -22.30 -16.86 -37.62
CA ALA A 450 -20.92 -16.47 -37.87
C ALA A 450 -20.74 -14.99 -37.46
N GLN A 451 -20.19 -14.78 -36.26
CA GLN A 451 -19.62 -13.51 -35.79
C GLN A 451 -20.56 -12.29 -35.73
N ILE A 452 -21.21 -12.09 -34.57
CA ILE A 452 -21.63 -10.73 -34.17
C ILE A 452 -20.40 -10.04 -33.58
N LEU A 453 -19.61 -9.40 -34.44
CA LEU A 453 -18.54 -8.49 -34.05
C LEU A 453 -19.14 -7.08 -33.96
N GLU A 454 -18.87 -6.42 -32.82
CA GLU A 454 -19.02 -4.97 -32.64
C GLU A 454 -20.47 -4.42 -32.57
N SER A 455 -21.14 -4.65 -31.45
CA SER A 455 -22.33 -3.88 -31.06
C SER A 455 -22.16 -3.42 -29.61
N GLU A 456 -21.98 -2.11 -29.40
CA GLU A 456 -21.98 -1.49 -28.06
C GLU A 456 -23.40 -1.36 -27.47
N ASN A 457 -24.44 -1.70 -28.24
CA ASN A 457 -25.82 -1.41 -27.89
C ASN A 457 -26.54 -2.65 -27.33
N SER A 458 -26.38 -2.89 -26.02
CA SER A 458 -27.04 -3.98 -25.29
C SER A 458 -28.57 -3.93 -25.30
N ALA A 459 -29.17 -2.83 -25.80
CA ALA A 459 -30.61 -2.70 -25.95
C ALA A 459 -31.19 -3.60 -27.06
N LYS A 460 -30.39 -3.98 -28.06
CA LYS A 460 -30.85 -4.90 -29.11
C LYS A 460 -30.77 -6.34 -28.58
N LYS A 461 -31.91 -7.03 -28.61
CA LYS A 461 -32.03 -8.44 -28.25
C LYS A 461 -32.17 -9.30 -29.50
N GLN A 462 -31.73 -10.54 -29.40
CA GLN A 462 -31.94 -11.56 -30.42
C GLN A 462 -32.54 -12.81 -29.76
N ARG A 463 -33.48 -13.44 -30.45
CA ARG A 463 -34.04 -14.73 -30.03
C ARG A 463 -33.14 -15.85 -30.54
N VAL A 464 -32.74 -16.73 -29.63
CA VAL A 464 -31.90 -17.90 -29.93
C VAL A 464 -32.58 -19.17 -29.45
N THR A 465 -32.28 -20.27 -30.14
CA THR A 465 -32.56 -21.62 -29.65
C THR A 465 -31.24 -22.32 -29.39
N LEU A 466 -31.05 -22.77 -28.14
CA LEU A 466 -29.85 -23.46 -27.68
C LEU A 466 -30.14 -24.96 -27.57
N ASP A 467 -29.23 -25.76 -28.12
CA ASP A 467 -29.27 -27.20 -28.01
C ASP A 467 -28.45 -27.65 -26.78
N ILE A 468 -29.14 -28.09 -25.74
CA ILE A 468 -28.54 -28.42 -24.43
C ILE A 468 -28.93 -29.86 -24.08
N PRO A 469 -28.07 -30.86 -24.32
CA PRO A 469 -28.38 -32.24 -24.00
C PRO A 469 -28.90 -32.42 -22.57
N ASP A 470 -29.87 -33.31 -22.40
CA ASP A 470 -30.47 -33.67 -21.11
C ASP A 470 -31.09 -32.51 -20.33
N LEU A 471 -31.47 -31.43 -21.02
CA LEU A 471 -32.24 -30.34 -20.43
C LEU A 471 -33.71 -30.72 -20.35
N SER A 472 -34.25 -30.78 -19.14
CA SER A 472 -35.68 -31.02 -18.91
C SER A 472 -36.53 -29.83 -19.36
N PRO A 473 -37.78 -30.05 -19.81
CA PRO A 473 -38.73 -28.97 -20.02
C PRO A 473 -38.94 -28.13 -18.76
N GLY A 474 -39.08 -26.82 -18.91
CA GLY A 474 -39.27 -25.90 -17.78
C GLY A 474 -38.80 -24.47 -18.05
N ASP A 475 -38.90 -23.65 -17.02
CA ASP A 475 -38.43 -22.26 -17.04
C ASP A 475 -37.00 -22.16 -16.49
N TYR A 476 -36.21 -21.28 -17.10
CA TYR A 476 -34.80 -21.09 -16.80
C TYR A 476 -34.45 -19.60 -16.77
N TYR A 477 -33.37 -19.29 -16.07
CA TYR A 477 -32.64 -18.03 -16.19
C TYR A 477 -31.37 -18.26 -16.99
N VAL A 478 -30.95 -17.24 -17.73
CA VAL A 478 -29.69 -17.24 -18.47
C VAL A 478 -28.85 -16.05 -18.03
N LEU A 479 -27.64 -16.31 -17.53
CA LEU A 479 -26.64 -15.26 -17.37
C LEU A 479 -25.72 -15.27 -18.58
N ALA A 480 -25.42 -14.08 -19.09
CA ALA A 480 -24.54 -13.89 -20.23
C ALA A 480 -23.13 -13.54 -19.74
N ASN A 481 -22.14 -14.33 -20.17
CA ASN A 481 -20.73 -13.95 -20.08
C ASN A 481 -20.37 -13.20 -21.36
N THR A 482 -20.07 -11.93 -21.20
CA THR A 482 -19.89 -10.97 -22.29
C THR A 482 -18.44 -10.54 -22.33
N LEU A 483 -17.96 -10.22 -23.53
CA LEU A 483 -16.68 -9.57 -23.69
C LEU A 483 -16.86 -8.07 -23.45
N GLN A 484 -16.56 -7.62 -22.23
CA GLN A 484 -16.64 -6.23 -21.84
C GLN A 484 -15.53 -5.44 -22.52
N GLN A 485 -15.91 -4.47 -23.34
CA GLN A 485 -15.03 -3.49 -23.95
C GLN A 485 -15.58 -2.10 -23.62
N GLY A 486 -14.92 -1.41 -22.70
CA GLY A 486 -15.34 -0.08 -22.26
C GLY A 486 -14.15 0.87 -22.26
N LYS A 487 -14.38 2.16 -22.53
CA LYS A 487 -13.29 3.16 -22.59
C LYS A 487 -12.52 3.35 -21.28
N ARG A 488 -13.04 2.84 -20.15
CA ARG A 488 -12.59 3.15 -18.78
C ARG A 488 -12.11 1.95 -17.95
N VAL A 489 -12.23 0.71 -18.42
CA VAL A 489 -11.66 -0.46 -17.73
C VAL A 489 -10.90 -1.30 -18.73
N SER A 490 -9.61 -1.51 -18.49
CA SER A 490 -8.77 -2.40 -19.30
C SER A 490 -8.63 -3.77 -18.62
N ASN A 491 -8.47 -4.83 -19.41
CA ASN A 491 -8.16 -6.17 -18.92
C ASN A 491 -6.72 -6.26 -18.37
N VAL A 492 -6.53 -5.74 -17.17
CA VAL A 492 -5.23 -5.78 -16.47
C VAL A 492 -4.97 -7.12 -15.77
N TRP A 493 -5.94 -8.06 -15.80
CA TRP A 493 -5.78 -9.37 -15.16
C TRP A 493 -5.20 -10.40 -16.10
N GLU A 494 -5.64 -10.43 -17.37
CA GLU A 494 -5.19 -11.43 -18.34
C GLU A 494 -4.22 -10.86 -19.37
N ARG A 495 -4.26 -9.53 -19.55
CA ARG A 495 -3.51 -8.83 -20.60
C ARG A 495 -2.58 -7.78 -20.03
N LEU A 496 -2.11 -8.00 -18.79
CA LEU A 496 -1.09 -7.16 -18.18
C LEU A 496 0.17 -7.14 -19.04
N ASP A 497 0.71 -8.32 -19.39
CA ASP A 497 1.95 -8.41 -20.18
C ASP A 497 1.84 -7.70 -21.54
N GLU A 498 0.68 -7.80 -22.20
CA GLU A 498 0.42 -7.04 -23.43
C GLU A 498 0.36 -5.53 -23.20
N THR A 499 -0.21 -5.10 -22.06
CA THR A 499 -0.24 -3.69 -21.65
C THR A 499 1.19 -3.21 -21.40
N LEU A 500 2.01 -4.00 -20.72
CA LEU A 500 3.41 -3.70 -20.44
C LEU A 500 4.23 -3.62 -21.75
N ALA A 501 4.13 -4.61 -22.63
CA ALA A 501 4.80 -4.62 -23.93
C ALA A 501 4.39 -3.41 -24.79
N GLY A 502 3.10 -3.03 -24.75
CA GLY A 502 2.58 -1.84 -25.42
C GLY A 502 3.17 -0.51 -24.94
N LEU A 503 3.93 -0.51 -23.83
CA LEU A 503 4.60 0.67 -23.27
C LEU A 503 6.10 0.68 -23.55
N ASP A 504 6.69 -0.31 -24.22
CA ASP A 504 8.15 -0.38 -24.42
C ASP A 504 8.73 0.76 -25.26
N TRP A 505 7.95 1.27 -26.20
CA TRP A 505 8.31 2.40 -27.08
C TRP A 505 8.74 3.66 -26.30
N ILE A 506 8.29 3.84 -25.04
CA ILE A 506 8.69 5.01 -24.25
C ILE A 506 10.20 5.05 -24.00
N SER A 507 10.88 3.91 -24.05
CA SER A 507 12.34 3.85 -23.90
C SER A 507 13.10 4.27 -25.17
N HIS A 508 12.42 4.36 -26.31
CA HIS A 508 13.01 4.73 -27.59
C HIS A 508 13.00 6.25 -27.85
N ILE A 509 12.24 7.00 -27.05
CA ILE A 509 12.11 8.45 -27.18
C ILE A 509 13.16 9.14 -26.30
N ASP A 510 13.93 10.06 -26.87
CA ASP A 510 14.70 11.02 -26.09
C ASP A 510 13.76 12.12 -25.60
N TRP A 511 13.19 11.88 -24.42
CA TRP A 511 12.24 12.78 -23.77
C TRP A 511 12.83 14.15 -23.40
N GLY A 512 14.16 14.28 -23.36
CA GLY A 512 14.86 15.52 -23.02
C GLY A 512 14.55 16.06 -21.62
N SER A 513 14.85 17.34 -21.38
CA SER A 513 14.74 17.95 -20.04
C SER A 513 13.34 18.43 -19.68
N GLY A 514 12.41 18.45 -20.64
CA GLY A 514 11.04 18.95 -20.45
C GLY A 514 10.09 17.94 -19.81
N LEU A 515 10.33 16.63 -19.94
CA LEU A 515 9.44 15.61 -19.38
C LEU A 515 9.37 15.69 -17.85
N ARG A 516 8.16 15.60 -17.30
CA ARG A 516 7.90 15.65 -15.86
C ARG A 516 7.09 14.48 -15.32
N PHE A 517 6.21 13.88 -16.10
CA PHE A 517 5.37 12.75 -15.64
C PHE A 517 4.71 12.01 -16.81
N PHE A 518 4.23 10.81 -16.52
CA PHE A 518 3.27 10.09 -17.35
C PHE A 518 1.90 10.03 -16.68
N VAL A 519 0.85 9.94 -17.47
CA VAL A 519 -0.52 9.86 -16.96
C VAL A 519 -1.35 8.84 -17.73
N ASP A 520 -2.26 8.17 -17.02
CA ASP A 520 -3.18 7.15 -17.53
C ASP A 520 -2.51 6.11 -18.43
N PRO A 521 -1.60 5.29 -17.87
CA PRO A 521 -0.85 4.34 -18.67
C PRO A 521 -1.69 3.20 -19.24
N GLU A 522 -2.70 2.73 -18.52
CA GLU A 522 -3.56 1.64 -18.95
C GLU A 522 -4.69 2.12 -19.86
N CYS A 523 -5.51 3.06 -19.37
CA CYS A 523 -6.60 3.65 -20.12
C CYS A 523 -6.92 5.05 -19.59
N ASN A 524 -7.39 5.91 -20.48
CA ASN A 524 -7.84 7.25 -20.12
C ASN A 524 -9.01 7.16 -19.13
N GLU A 525 -8.86 7.82 -17.97
CA GLU A 525 -9.85 7.89 -16.89
C GLU A 525 -10.20 6.50 -16.32
N GLY A 526 -9.19 5.65 -16.17
CA GLY A 526 -9.36 4.26 -15.75
C GLY A 526 -10.01 4.07 -14.38
N GLY A 527 -11.02 3.20 -14.28
CA GLY A 527 -11.66 2.79 -13.03
C GLY A 527 -12.93 1.94 -13.22
N ILE A 528 -13.39 1.28 -12.15
CA ILE A 528 -14.57 0.41 -12.15
C ILE A 528 -15.79 1.23 -11.72
N ASN A 529 -16.51 1.72 -12.72
CA ASN A 529 -17.58 2.69 -12.57
C ASN A 529 -18.73 2.42 -13.56
N ASN A 530 -19.92 2.98 -13.28
CA ASN A 530 -21.16 2.78 -14.04
C ASN A 530 -21.49 1.29 -14.26
N ARG A 531 -21.61 0.88 -15.54
CA ARG A 531 -21.96 -0.47 -15.98
C ARG A 531 -20.90 -1.48 -15.53
N HIS A 532 -19.63 -1.08 -15.41
CA HIS A 532 -18.58 -1.99 -14.97
C HIS A 532 -18.72 -2.37 -13.48
N GLU A 533 -19.60 -1.71 -12.73
CA GLU A 533 -19.92 -2.07 -11.35
C GLU A 533 -21.01 -3.15 -11.24
N THR A 534 -21.70 -3.44 -12.35
CA THR A 534 -22.74 -4.47 -12.43
C THR A 534 -22.27 -5.70 -13.19
N VAL A 535 -20.96 -5.92 -13.27
CA VAL A 535 -20.38 -7.10 -13.92
C VAL A 535 -19.47 -7.84 -12.96
N ARG A 536 -19.48 -9.18 -13.04
CA ARG A 536 -18.56 -10.05 -12.34
C ARG A 536 -17.45 -10.50 -13.28
N VAL A 537 -16.22 -10.03 -13.07
CA VAL A 537 -15.04 -10.39 -13.87
C VAL A 537 -14.87 -11.90 -13.89
N SER A 538 -14.80 -12.47 -15.09
CA SER A 538 -14.68 -13.90 -15.35
C SER A 538 -13.30 -14.22 -15.90
N SER A 539 -12.28 -14.05 -15.08
CA SER A 539 -10.88 -14.32 -15.42
C SER A 539 -10.25 -15.26 -14.40
N PRO A 540 -9.53 -16.33 -14.81
CA PRO A 540 -8.79 -17.19 -13.89
C PRO A 540 -7.74 -16.44 -13.07
N SER A 541 -7.08 -15.42 -13.67
CA SER A 541 -6.11 -14.61 -12.94
C SER A 541 -6.79 -13.76 -11.87
N PHE A 542 -7.92 -13.13 -12.20
CA PHE A 542 -8.69 -12.39 -11.19
C PHE A 542 -9.26 -13.31 -10.09
N GLU A 543 -9.74 -14.50 -10.46
CA GLU A 543 -10.26 -15.49 -9.50
C GLU A 543 -9.21 -15.94 -8.49
N THR A 544 -7.95 -16.04 -8.92
CA THR A 544 -6.81 -16.35 -8.05
C THR A 544 -6.51 -15.20 -7.09
N ASP A 545 -6.51 -13.96 -7.60
CA ASP A 545 -6.37 -12.75 -6.79
C ASP A 545 -7.50 -12.64 -5.76
N TYR A 546 -8.74 -12.88 -6.17
CA TYR A 546 -9.91 -12.78 -5.31
C TYR A 546 -9.94 -13.88 -4.26
N ALA A 547 -9.58 -15.12 -4.61
CA ALA A 547 -9.44 -16.20 -3.63
C ALA A 547 -8.40 -15.86 -2.55
N SER A 548 -7.28 -15.25 -2.95
CA SER A 548 -6.25 -14.80 -2.02
C SER A 548 -6.73 -13.65 -1.13
N TRP A 549 -7.49 -12.72 -1.70
CA TRP A 549 -8.12 -11.63 -0.95
C TRP A 549 -9.11 -12.14 0.09
N LEU A 550 -10.00 -13.08 -0.27
CA LEU A 550 -10.95 -13.70 0.64
C LEU A 550 -10.23 -14.47 1.75
N ARG A 551 -9.19 -15.24 1.39
CA ARG A 551 -8.36 -15.96 2.37
C ARG A 551 -7.77 -14.99 3.39
N ASN A 552 -7.26 -13.84 2.97
CA ASN A 552 -6.69 -12.85 3.87
C ASN A 552 -7.76 -12.18 4.75
N ARG A 553 -8.88 -11.75 4.15
CA ARG A 553 -9.99 -11.12 4.86
C ARG A 553 -10.56 -11.99 5.98
N TYR A 554 -10.71 -13.28 5.70
CA TYR A 554 -11.26 -14.26 6.64
C TYR A 554 -10.17 -15.07 7.36
N ARG A 555 -8.92 -14.61 7.35
CA ARG A 555 -7.78 -15.19 8.09
C ARG A 555 -7.57 -16.70 7.82
N GLY A 556 -7.88 -17.15 6.60
CA GLY A 556 -7.79 -18.55 6.19
C GLY A 556 -8.96 -19.42 6.64
N ASP A 557 -9.95 -18.89 7.36
CA ASP A 557 -11.10 -19.65 7.84
C ASP A 557 -12.26 -19.63 6.83
N ILE A 558 -12.43 -20.75 6.11
CA ILE A 558 -13.51 -20.94 5.14
C ILE A 558 -14.90 -20.97 5.80
N ALA A 559 -15.00 -21.41 7.07
CA ALA A 559 -16.26 -21.40 7.80
C ALA A 559 -16.67 -19.98 8.18
N ALA A 560 -15.71 -19.10 8.50
CA ALA A 560 -15.96 -17.68 8.71
C ALA A 560 -16.46 -16.99 7.43
N LEU A 561 -15.88 -17.34 6.27
CA LEU A 561 -16.38 -16.87 4.97
C LEU A 561 -17.82 -17.35 4.72
N ALA A 562 -18.09 -18.65 4.87
CA ALA A 562 -19.41 -19.21 4.67
C ALA A 562 -20.45 -18.54 5.58
N ALA A 563 -20.12 -18.33 6.86
CA ALA A 563 -20.98 -17.63 7.80
C ALA A 563 -21.22 -16.16 7.42
N ALA A 564 -20.20 -15.44 6.97
CA ALA A 564 -20.34 -14.05 6.51
C ALA A 564 -21.16 -13.94 5.22
N TRP A 565 -21.17 -14.98 4.40
CA TRP A 565 -21.99 -15.08 3.19
C TRP A 565 -23.36 -15.74 3.46
N SER A 566 -23.75 -15.92 4.73
CA SER A 566 -24.99 -16.61 5.13
C SER A 566 -25.21 -17.95 4.40
N LEU A 567 -24.13 -18.70 4.22
CA LEU A 567 -24.13 -20.05 3.68
C LEU A 567 -23.95 -21.08 4.81
N PRO A 568 -24.47 -22.31 4.63
CA PRO A 568 -24.15 -23.42 5.52
C PRO A 568 -22.63 -23.61 5.64
N ARG A 569 -22.14 -23.95 6.84
CA ARG A 569 -20.70 -24.11 7.11
C ARG A 569 -19.98 -25.04 6.11
N ALA A 570 -20.64 -26.10 5.66
CA ALA A 570 -20.09 -27.08 4.71
C ALA A 570 -20.38 -26.75 3.24
N ALA A 571 -20.98 -25.60 2.93
CA ALA A 571 -21.37 -25.25 1.56
C ALA A 571 -20.16 -24.95 0.67
N LEU A 572 -19.16 -24.26 1.22
CA LEU A 572 -17.93 -23.91 0.50
C LEU A 572 -16.83 -24.92 0.80
N VAL A 573 -16.20 -25.43 -0.25
CA VAL A 573 -15.06 -26.35 -0.15
C VAL A 573 -13.78 -25.57 0.17
N ASP A 574 -13.54 -24.48 -0.55
CA ASP A 574 -12.36 -23.65 -0.40
C ASP A 574 -12.58 -22.22 -0.95
N PHE A 575 -11.55 -21.38 -0.83
CA PHE A 575 -11.57 -20.00 -1.34
C PHE A 575 -11.56 -19.90 -2.87
N SER A 576 -11.10 -20.93 -3.59
CA SER A 576 -11.13 -20.97 -5.05
C SER A 576 -12.55 -21.20 -5.58
N GLN A 577 -13.35 -22.02 -4.89
CA GLN A 577 -14.77 -22.14 -5.17
C GLN A 577 -15.50 -20.83 -4.91
N ALA A 578 -15.25 -20.19 -3.77
CA ALA A 578 -15.90 -18.94 -3.42
C ALA A 578 -15.60 -17.81 -4.43
N SER A 579 -14.35 -17.71 -4.92
CA SER A 579 -13.94 -16.62 -5.82
C SER A 579 -14.56 -16.69 -7.21
N ARG A 580 -15.05 -17.86 -7.62
CA ARG A 580 -15.71 -18.07 -8.91
C ARG A 580 -17.23 -18.03 -8.91
N LEU A 581 -17.87 -17.89 -7.75
CA LEU A 581 -19.32 -17.84 -7.68
C LEU A 581 -19.87 -16.59 -8.37
N VAL A 582 -20.92 -16.78 -9.17
CA VAL A 582 -21.62 -15.72 -9.90
C VAL A 582 -22.96 -15.45 -9.20
N PRO A 583 -23.20 -14.21 -8.71
CA PRO A 583 -24.44 -13.89 -8.05
C PRO A 583 -25.57 -13.63 -9.05
N PHE A 584 -26.78 -13.97 -8.67
CA PHE A 584 -28.00 -13.74 -9.45
C PHE A 584 -29.22 -13.55 -8.53
N ARG A 585 -30.12 -12.65 -8.93
CA ARG A 585 -31.39 -12.38 -8.27
C ARG A 585 -32.45 -12.00 -9.30
N ASP A 586 -33.71 -12.38 -9.10
CA ASP A 586 -34.83 -11.95 -9.95
C ASP A 586 -35.90 -11.19 -9.14
N LEU A 587 -35.76 -9.88 -9.03
CA LEU A 587 -36.72 -8.99 -8.38
C LEU A 587 -38.11 -8.97 -9.04
N ASP A 588 -38.30 -9.50 -10.26
CA ASP A 588 -39.63 -9.68 -10.86
C ASP A 588 -40.33 -10.94 -10.33
N SER A 589 -39.61 -11.85 -9.67
CA SER A 589 -40.15 -13.06 -9.06
C SER A 589 -40.55 -12.84 -7.60
N PRO A 590 -41.78 -13.22 -7.19
CA PRO A 590 -42.21 -13.12 -5.79
C PRO A 590 -41.26 -13.84 -4.82
N ARG A 591 -40.68 -14.98 -5.23
CA ARG A 591 -39.71 -15.75 -4.43
C ARG A 591 -38.56 -14.86 -3.97
N TYR A 592 -37.84 -14.25 -4.92
CA TYR A 592 -36.67 -13.43 -4.65
C TYR A 592 -37.00 -12.06 -4.01
N ARG A 593 -38.22 -11.55 -4.25
CA ARG A 593 -38.70 -10.30 -3.67
C ARG A 593 -39.14 -10.45 -2.20
N GLN A 594 -39.81 -11.55 -1.85
CA GLN A 594 -40.35 -11.79 -0.51
C GLN A 594 -39.33 -12.46 0.42
N GLN A 595 -38.46 -13.33 -0.12
CA GLN A 595 -37.50 -14.11 0.69
C GLN A 595 -36.10 -13.46 0.77
N ASN A 596 -35.90 -12.31 0.12
CA ASN A 596 -34.60 -11.63 0.03
C ASN A 596 -33.44 -12.53 -0.43
N THR A 597 -33.74 -13.59 -1.19
CA THR A 597 -32.75 -14.57 -1.64
C THR A 597 -31.83 -13.98 -2.70
N VAL A 598 -30.55 -14.34 -2.66
CA VAL A 598 -29.58 -14.24 -3.76
C VAL A 598 -29.06 -15.63 -4.03
N THR A 599 -29.01 -16.00 -5.30
CA THR A 599 -28.45 -17.27 -5.73
C THR A 599 -27.01 -17.05 -6.16
N LEU A 600 -26.08 -17.81 -5.60
CA LEU A 600 -24.68 -17.88 -6.01
C LEU A 600 -24.47 -19.17 -6.79
N VAL A 601 -23.96 -19.07 -8.02
CA VAL A 601 -23.79 -20.22 -8.90
C VAL A 601 -22.32 -20.46 -9.15
N ASP A 602 -21.87 -21.70 -8.97
CA ASP A 602 -20.52 -22.13 -9.36
C ASP A 602 -20.54 -22.54 -10.85
N PRO A 603 -19.96 -21.74 -11.77
CA PRO A 603 -20.00 -22.04 -13.20
C PRO A 603 -19.19 -23.29 -13.57
N GLN A 604 -18.27 -23.77 -12.72
CA GLN A 604 -17.49 -24.98 -13.00
C GLN A 604 -18.24 -26.25 -12.62
N THR A 605 -18.94 -26.24 -11.47
CA THR A 605 -19.61 -27.44 -10.95
C THR A 605 -21.11 -27.46 -11.21
N GLY A 606 -21.69 -26.32 -11.59
CA GLY A 606 -23.14 -26.14 -11.70
C GLY A 606 -23.85 -26.09 -10.36
N LYS A 607 -23.12 -26.12 -9.23
CA LYS A 607 -23.73 -26.05 -7.89
C LYS A 607 -24.36 -24.69 -7.66
N ILE A 608 -25.51 -24.73 -6.99
CA ILE A 608 -26.32 -23.56 -6.68
C ILE A 608 -26.35 -23.42 -5.15
N PHE A 609 -25.99 -22.23 -4.68
CA PHE A 609 -26.06 -21.85 -3.29
C PHE A 609 -27.05 -20.71 -3.12
N ASN A 610 -27.81 -20.70 -2.04
CA ASN A 610 -28.71 -19.59 -1.73
C ASN A 610 -28.21 -18.88 -0.48
N THR A 611 -28.08 -17.56 -0.58
CA THR A 611 -27.84 -16.61 0.51
C THR A 611 -28.99 -15.62 0.55
N THR A 612 -28.95 -14.66 1.47
CA THR A 612 -29.88 -13.53 1.53
C THR A 612 -29.15 -12.20 1.25
N THR A 613 -29.89 -11.18 0.81
CA THR A 613 -29.39 -9.80 0.73
C THR A 613 -29.25 -9.12 2.09
N ASP A 614 -29.97 -9.61 3.09
CA ASP A 614 -30.07 -8.96 4.40
C ASP A 614 -28.90 -9.36 5.32
N GLU A 615 -28.16 -10.41 4.96
CA GLU A 615 -27.08 -10.93 5.79
C GLU A 615 -25.79 -11.26 5.02
N GLY A 616 -25.88 -11.58 3.73
CA GLY A 616 -24.77 -12.11 2.95
C GLY A 616 -23.80 -11.07 2.37
N ALA A 617 -22.51 -11.25 2.66
CA ALA A 617 -21.44 -10.34 2.25
C ALA A 617 -20.84 -10.55 0.85
N SER A 618 -21.28 -11.57 0.12
CA SER A 618 -20.63 -12.03 -1.13
C SER A 618 -20.40 -10.95 -2.19
N TRP A 619 -21.40 -10.11 -2.46
CA TRP A 619 -21.27 -9.07 -3.49
C TRP A 619 -20.43 -7.88 -3.02
N MET A 620 -20.54 -7.50 -1.75
CA MET A 620 -19.71 -6.44 -1.15
C MET A 620 -18.23 -6.81 -1.16
N ASP A 621 -17.93 -8.04 -0.77
CA ASP A 621 -16.58 -8.59 -0.81
C ASP A 621 -16.01 -8.58 -2.22
N TYR A 622 -16.80 -8.98 -3.22
CA TYR A 622 -16.38 -8.92 -4.63
C TYR A 622 -16.08 -7.49 -5.09
N LEU A 623 -17.00 -6.54 -4.82
CA LEU A 623 -16.84 -5.14 -5.22
C LEU A 623 -15.58 -4.50 -4.60
N GLN A 624 -15.27 -4.85 -3.35
CA GLN A 624 -14.04 -4.40 -2.70
C GLN A 624 -12.80 -5.06 -3.33
N ALA A 625 -12.82 -6.38 -3.50
CA ALA A 625 -11.69 -7.15 -4.00
C ALA A 625 -11.30 -6.77 -5.44
N VAL A 626 -12.29 -6.57 -6.33
CA VAL A 626 -12.03 -6.24 -7.74
C VAL A 626 -11.35 -4.88 -7.88
N ARG A 627 -11.76 -3.89 -7.08
CA ARG A 627 -11.15 -2.56 -7.04
C ARG A 627 -9.75 -2.58 -6.47
N GLU A 628 -9.53 -3.30 -5.38
CA GLU A 628 -8.20 -3.43 -4.79
C GLU A 628 -7.24 -4.20 -5.72
N SER A 629 -7.73 -5.23 -6.43
CA SER A 629 -6.94 -5.93 -7.45
C SER A 629 -6.59 -4.98 -8.61
N TYR A 630 -7.55 -4.21 -9.11
CA TYR A 630 -7.32 -3.23 -10.17
C TYR A 630 -6.25 -2.18 -9.74
N ALA A 631 -6.35 -1.63 -8.52
CA ALA A 631 -5.36 -0.71 -7.98
C ALA A 631 -3.94 -1.30 -7.96
N ARG A 632 -3.78 -2.54 -7.47
CA ARG A 632 -2.47 -3.22 -7.45
C ARG A 632 -1.90 -3.42 -8.85
N LYS A 633 -2.74 -3.77 -9.84
CA LYS A 633 -2.30 -3.93 -11.22
C LYS A 633 -1.85 -2.62 -11.84
N ARG A 634 -2.46 -1.49 -11.47
CA ARG A 634 -1.97 -0.16 -11.89
C ARG A 634 -0.63 0.19 -11.27
N ASP A 635 -0.40 -0.16 -10.00
CA ASP A 635 0.92 -0.02 -9.39
C ASP A 635 1.99 -0.87 -10.09
N GLU A 636 1.64 -2.07 -10.58
CA GLU A 636 2.54 -2.91 -11.39
C GLU A 636 2.92 -2.21 -12.71
N ILE A 637 1.96 -1.62 -13.40
CA ILE A 637 2.19 -0.84 -14.63
C ILE A 637 3.07 0.37 -14.35
N ALA A 638 2.81 1.10 -13.26
CA ALA A 638 3.62 2.26 -12.86
C ALA A 638 5.08 1.89 -12.57
N ARG A 639 5.29 0.79 -11.84
CA ARG A 639 6.64 0.24 -11.59
C ARG A 639 7.35 -0.10 -12.89
N TYR A 640 6.65 -0.76 -13.82
CA TYR A 640 7.21 -1.10 -15.12
C TYR A 640 7.64 0.14 -15.91
N ILE A 641 6.80 1.17 -15.99
CA ILE A 641 7.14 2.43 -16.66
C ILE A 641 8.42 3.03 -16.07
N LYS A 642 8.53 3.06 -14.74
CA LYS A 642 9.70 3.62 -14.05
C LYS A 642 11.00 2.83 -14.25
N THR A 643 10.93 1.57 -14.68
CA THR A 643 12.14 0.83 -15.11
C THR A 643 12.68 1.29 -16.48
N ARG A 644 11.84 1.96 -17.29
CA ARG A 644 12.22 2.51 -18.60
C ARG A 644 12.53 3.99 -18.52
N VAL A 645 11.59 4.75 -17.97
CA VAL A 645 11.70 6.21 -17.82
C VAL A 645 11.16 6.57 -16.44
N ASN A 646 12.08 6.84 -15.51
CA ASN A 646 11.76 7.04 -14.09
C ASN A 646 11.30 8.48 -13.81
N VAL A 647 10.06 8.77 -14.17
CA VAL A 647 9.30 9.98 -13.79
C VAL A 647 8.05 9.56 -13.00
N PRO A 648 7.40 10.48 -12.26
CA PRO A 648 6.11 10.21 -11.64
C PRO A 648 5.09 9.65 -12.63
N VAL A 649 4.32 8.66 -12.18
CA VAL A 649 3.17 8.11 -12.92
C VAL A 649 1.87 8.44 -12.19
N ILE A 650 0.91 8.99 -12.92
CA ILE A 650 -0.34 9.56 -12.38
C ILE A 650 -1.54 8.83 -12.96
N ILE A 651 -2.59 8.64 -12.17
CA ILE A 651 -3.92 8.24 -12.66
C ILE A 651 -4.89 9.43 -12.60
N LYS A 652 -5.72 9.60 -13.63
CA LYS A 652 -6.81 10.57 -13.61
C LYS A 652 -8.04 9.98 -12.92
N ARG A 653 -8.68 10.81 -12.10
CA ARG A 653 -9.88 10.49 -11.34
C ARG A 653 -11.00 11.42 -11.80
N VAL A 654 -11.99 10.76 -12.40
CA VAL A 654 -13.30 11.32 -12.79
C VAL A 654 -14.37 11.08 -11.72
N SER A 655 -14.03 10.33 -10.68
CA SER A 655 -14.98 9.85 -9.70
C SER A 655 -15.11 10.83 -8.53
N PRO A 656 -16.33 11.19 -8.13
CA PRO A 656 -16.57 12.11 -7.03
C PRO A 656 -16.74 11.44 -5.66
N TRP A 657 -16.25 10.21 -5.53
CA TRP A 657 -16.23 9.46 -4.29
C TRP A 657 -14.88 8.77 -4.18
N VAL A 658 -14.47 8.53 -2.95
CA VAL A 658 -13.25 7.79 -2.63
C VAL A 658 -13.50 6.31 -2.88
N SER A 659 -12.73 5.72 -3.80
CA SER A 659 -12.85 4.31 -4.15
C SER A 659 -11.50 3.62 -4.01
N THR A 660 -11.48 2.38 -3.52
CA THR A 660 -10.24 1.62 -3.31
C THR A 660 -9.43 1.42 -4.59
N GLU A 661 -10.07 1.47 -5.76
CA GLU A 661 -9.38 1.42 -7.04
C GLU A 661 -8.43 2.62 -7.20
N GLY A 662 -8.84 3.82 -6.76
CA GLY A 662 -8.12 5.09 -6.92
C GLY A 662 -6.99 5.32 -5.93
N ILE A 663 -6.80 4.41 -4.97
CA ILE A 663 -5.81 4.56 -3.89
C ILE A 663 -4.53 3.80 -4.26
N PRO A 664 -3.38 4.46 -4.47
CA PRO A 664 -2.10 3.79 -4.66
C PRO A 664 -1.78 2.86 -3.47
N ARG A 665 -1.45 1.59 -3.75
CA ARG A 665 -1.42 0.51 -2.74
C ARG A 665 -0.01 0.11 -2.32
N SER A 666 0.99 0.41 -3.14
CA SER A 666 2.36 -0.05 -2.93
C SER A 666 3.38 1.06 -3.17
N PRO A 667 4.43 1.15 -2.33
CA PRO A 667 5.57 2.02 -2.61
C PRO A 667 6.16 1.76 -3.99
N GLY A 668 6.51 2.83 -4.71
CA GLY A 668 7.00 2.74 -6.08
C GLY A 668 5.92 2.41 -7.12
N GLY A 669 4.65 2.29 -6.73
CA GLY A 669 3.48 2.22 -7.63
C GLY A 669 3.13 3.56 -8.24
N ILE A 670 1.83 3.87 -8.33
CA ILE A 670 1.34 5.20 -8.75
C ILE A 670 1.84 6.29 -7.80
N ASP A 671 2.33 7.40 -8.35
CA ASP A 671 2.97 8.49 -7.61
C ASP A 671 2.07 9.74 -7.48
N GLY A 672 0.97 9.79 -8.22
CA GLY A 672 0.04 10.92 -8.18
C GLY A 672 -1.39 10.61 -8.57
N ILE A 673 -2.29 11.48 -8.12
CA ILE A 673 -3.73 11.49 -8.45
C ILE A 673 -4.03 12.79 -9.21
N GLY A 674 -4.43 12.63 -10.46
CA GLY A 674 -4.91 13.69 -11.33
C GLY A 674 -6.42 13.88 -11.18
N LEU A 675 -6.87 15.11 -11.03
CA LEU A 675 -8.29 15.46 -10.89
C LEU A 675 -8.85 15.97 -12.23
N GLU A 676 -10.04 15.49 -12.56
CA GLU A 676 -10.86 16.02 -13.65
C GLU A 676 -12.07 16.75 -13.07
N LEU A 677 -12.11 18.08 -13.24
CA LEU A 677 -13.02 18.97 -12.52
C LEU A 677 -13.78 19.87 -13.51
N TYR A 678 -15.11 19.69 -13.55
CA TYR A 678 -16.06 20.48 -14.35
C TYR A 678 -17.21 20.96 -13.46
N PRO A 679 -17.07 22.15 -12.85
CA PRO A 679 -17.93 22.57 -11.74
C PRO A 679 -19.38 22.92 -12.14
N ASP A 680 -19.65 23.00 -13.42
CA ASP A 680 -20.87 23.49 -14.04
C ASP A 680 -21.85 22.36 -14.45
N ASN A 681 -21.44 21.09 -14.33
CA ASN A 681 -22.32 19.93 -14.44
C ASN A 681 -23.23 19.75 -13.20
N GLY A 682 -23.44 20.81 -12.40
CA GLY A 682 -24.21 20.79 -11.14
C GLY A 682 -23.41 20.32 -9.92
N SER A 683 -22.09 20.19 -10.02
CA SER A 683 -21.21 19.68 -8.95
C SER A 683 -20.08 20.67 -8.70
N GLY A 684 -20.03 21.37 -7.56
CA GLY A 684 -18.98 22.38 -7.29
C GLY A 684 -17.55 21.79 -7.24
N VAL A 685 -16.49 22.59 -7.37
CA VAL A 685 -15.09 22.11 -7.38
C VAL A 685 -14.71 21.21 -6.18
N PRO A 686 -15.11 21.53 -4.92
CA PRO A 686 -14.77 20.71 -3.76
C PRO A 686 -15.27 19.26 -3.85
N TYR A 687 -16.32 19.03 -4.63
CA TYR A 687 -16.96 17.75 -4.85
C TYR A 687 -15.99 16.65 -5.34
N GLY A 688 -15.28 16.93 -6.44
CA GLY A 688 -14.30 16.01 -7.03
C GLY A 688 -12.93 16.14 -6.39
N GLY A 689 -12.50 17.38 -6.09
CA GLY A 689 -11.14 17.63 -5.60
C GLY A 689 -10.86 17.02 -4.23
N LEU A 690 -11.81 17.11 -3.29
CA LEU A 690 -11.63 16.53 -1.96
C LEU A 690 -11.64 15.00 -1.96
N SER A 691 -12.33 14.37 -2.93
CA SER A 691 -12.32 12.91 -3.07
C SER A 691 -10.93 12.42 -3.50
N GLY A 692 -10.32 13.06 -4.49
CA GLY A 692 -8.95 12.72 -4.88
C GLY A 692 -7.90 13.07 -3.81
N ARG A 693 -8.12 14.13 -3.01
CA ARG A 693 -7.31 14.36 -1.81
C ARG A 693 -7.45 13.23 -0.80
N ALA A 694 -8.66 12.78 -0.48
CA ALA A 694 -8.86 11.67 0.44
C ALA A 694 -8.23 10.37 -0.08
N GLU A 695 -8.25 10.12 -1.40
CA GLU A 695 -7.51 9.01 -2.02
C GLU A 695 -5.97 9.17 -1.84
N ALA A 696 -5.43 10.39 -1.97
CA ALA A 696 -4.01 10.69 -1.71
C ALA A 696 -3.66 10.55 -0.22
N ASP A 697 -4.57 10.94 0.68
CA ASP A 697 -4.47 10.80 2.14
C ASP A 697 -4.52 9.32 2.56
N LEU A 698 -5.11 8.43 1.76
CA LEU A 698 -5.13 6.99 2.01
C LEU A 698 -4.02 6.21 1.31
N ALA A 699 -3.27 6.83 0.40
CA ALA A 699 -2.22 6.17 -0.36
C ALA A 699 -1.12 5.59 0.55
N ALA A 700 -0.54 4.48 0.13
CA ALA A 700 0.54 3.79 0.87
C ALA A 700 1.87 4.57 0.92
N GLN A 701 1.98 5.67 0.18
CA GLN A 701 3.12 6.57 0.10
C GLN A 701 2.63 8.02 -0.07
N THR A 702 3.51 9.01 0.12
CA THR A 702 3.23 10.39 -0.29
C THR A 702 2.84 10.40 -1.76
N THR A 703 1.84 11.20 -2.11
CA THR A 703 1.20 11.15 -3.44
C THR A 703 0.98 12.57 -3.92
N TRP A 704 1.44 12.87 -5.14
CA TRP A 704 1.22 14.16 -5.78
C TRP A 704 -0.26 14.33 -6.14
N LEU A 705 -0.85 15.48 -5.84
CA LEU A 705 -2.23 15.79 -6.20
C LEU A 705 -2.24 16.99 -7.15
N LEU A 706 -2.90 16.88 -8.29
CA LEU A 706 -3.00 17.96 -9.27
C LEU A 706 -4.32 17.90 -10.03
N ALA A 707 -4.80 19.03 -10.53
CA ALA A 707 -5.88 19.03 -11.52
C ALA A 707 -5.28 18.79 -12.91
N THR A 708 -5.45 17.59 -13.45
CA THR A 708 -5.03 17.24 -14.82
C THR A 708 -5.98 17.83 -15.86
N GLU A 709 -7.23 18.09 -15.49
CA GLU A 709 -8.23 18.73 -16.32
C GLU A 709 -9.13 19.62 -15.47
N LEU A 710 -8.96 20.94 -15.58
CA LEU A 710 -9.87 21.93 -15.02
C LEU A 710 -10.59 22.63 -16.16
N GLY A 711 -11.89 22.37 -16.29
CA GLY A 711 -12.70 22.93 -17.37
C GLY A 711 -13.98 23.58 -16.88
N TYR A 712 -14.71 24.15 -17.83
CA TYR A 712 -16.09 24.61 -17.68
C TYR A 712 -16.80 24.06 -18.94
N SER A 713 -17.64 23.05 -18.76
CA SER A 713 -18.29 22.23 -19.78
C SER A 713 -19.00 23.09 -20.86
N ALA A 714 -19.11 22.59 -22.10
CA ALA A 714 -19.89 23.24 -23.17
C ALA A 714 -21.11 22.40 -23.62
N LYS A 715 -21.53 21.40 -22.81
CA LYS A 715 -22.68 20.53 -23.12
C LYS A 715 -24.05 21.22 -22.87
N PRO A 716 -25.16 20.67 -23.42
CA PRO A 716 -26.51 21.21 -23.20
C PRO A 716 -26.82 21.34 -21.71
N GLY A 717 -26.98 22.58 -21.23
CA GLY A 717 -27.13 22.91 -19.80
C GLY A 717 -26.33 24.13 -19.37
N ASN A 718 -25.28 24.52 -20.11
CA ASN A 718 -24.38 25.63 -19.75
C ASN A 718 -24.70 26.99 -20.36
N LEU A 719 -25.97 27.26 -20.66
CA LEU A 719 -26.43 28.56 -21.15
C LEU A 719 -25.69 29.08 -22.41
N GLY A 720 -24.95 28.24 -23.14
CA GLY A 720 -24.19 28.61 -24.34
C GLY A 720 -22.81 29.24 -24.10
N VAL A 721 -22.24 29.15 -22.90
CA VAL A 721 -20.92 29.75 -22.59
C VAL A 721 -19.77 28.91 -23.16
N ARG A 722 -18.83 29.56 -23.87
CA ARG A 722 -17.52 28.98 -24.23
C ARG A 722 -16.57 29.10 -23.03
N SER A 723 -16.10 27.96 -22.50
CA SER A 723 -15.23 27.92 -21.32
C SER A 723 -15.86 28.69 -20.14
N TRP A 724 -15.15 29.61 -19.47
CA TRP A 724 -15.69 30.31 -18.28
C TRP A 724 -16.55 31.53 -18.64
N PRO A 725 -17.60 31.88 -17.86
CA PRO A 725 -18.46 33.03 -18.13
C PRO A 725 -17.75 34.37 -17.90
N ASP A 726 -16.97 34.47 -16.81
CA ASP A 726 -16.23 35.68 -16.43
C ASP A 726 -14.94 35.33 -15.67
N LYS A 727 -14.07 36.34 -15.49
CA LYS A 727 -12.76 36.18 -14.83
C LYS A 727 -12.91 35.83 -13.35
N ALA A 728 -13.91 36.39 -12.67
CA ALA A 728 -14.13 36.17 -11.24
C ALA A 728 -14.54 34.71 -10.96
N THR A 729 -15.37 34.14 -11.83
CA THR A 729 -15.76 32.72 -11.81
C THR A 729 -14.56 31.82 -12.02
N PHE A 730 -13.70 32.14 -12.99
CA PHE A 730 -12.47 31.37 -13.23
C PHE A 730 -11.51 31.45 -12.03
N GLU A 731 -11.28 32.64 -11.49
CA GLU A 731 -10.48 32.86 -10.26
C GLU A 731 -10.99 32.05 -9.08
N ARG A 732 -12.31 32.07 -8.85
CA ARG A 732 -12.96 31.32 -7.77
C ARG A 732 -12.75 29.82 -7.94
N ILE A 733 -13.00 29.27 -9.13
CA ILE A 733 -12.84 27.84 -9.44
C ILE A 733 -11.40 27.39 -9.23
N VAL A 734 -10.43 28.20 -9.66
CA VAL A 734 -9.00 27.93 -9.45
C VAL A 734 -8.65 27.94 -7.96
N ARG A 735 -9.12 28.93 -7.20
CA ARG A 735 -8.91 29.00 -5.75
C ARG A 735 -9.50 27.80 -5.03
N GLU A 736 -10.74 27.43 -5.35
CA GLU A 736 -11.40 26.24 -4.79
C GLU A 736 -10.63 24.96 -5.14
N THR A 737 -10.05 24.87 -6.34
CA THR A 737 -9.27 23.71 -6.76
C THR A 737 -8.02 23.57 -5.89
N VAL A 738 -7.27 24.65 -5.70
CA VAL A 738 -6.06 24.63 -4.86
C VAL A 738 -6.40 24.41 -3.39
N SER A 739 -7.53 24.93 -2.90
CA SER A 739 -7.98 24.73 -1.51
C SER A 739 -8.32 23.27 -1.22
N THR A 740 -8.67 22.47 -2.24
CA THR A 740 -8.81 21.01 -2.07
C THR A 740 -7.49 20.28 -1.85
N GLY A 741 -6.34 20.96 -1.99
CA GLY A 741 -5.01 20.38 -1.79
C GLY A 741 -4.20 20.25 -3.08
N ALA A 742 -4.80 20.41 -4.26
CA ALA A 742 -4.12 20.27 -5.55
C ALA A 742 -2.92 21.23 -5.68
N LYS A 743 -1.78 20.70 -6.12
CA LYS A 743 -0.48 21.37 -6.33
C LYS A 743 -0.11 21.36 -7.80
N GLY A 744 -1.01 21.89 -8.61
CA GLY A 744 -0.86 21.99 -10.06
C GLY A 744 -2.22 22.03 -10.75
N ILE A 745 -2.30 22.78 -11.84
CA ILE A 745 -3.52 22.93 -12.64
C ILE A 745 -3.17 22.85 -14.13
N TYR A 746 -3.84 21.94 -14.83
CA TYR A 746 -3.90 21.89 -16.28
C TYR A 746 -5.35 22.18 -16.71
N LEU A 747 -5.54 23.29 -17.40
CA LEU A 747 -6.83 23.68 -17.96
C LEU A 747 -7.23 22.71 -19.08
N PHE A 748 -8.47 22.26 -19.08
CA PHE A 748 -9.00 21.49 -20.20
C PHE A 748 -9.13 22.38 -21.43
N GLY A 749 -8.46 21.98 -22.51
CA GLY A 749 -8.72 22.54 -23.82
C GLY A 749 -7.82 23.68 -24.28
N TRP A 750 -6.52 23.70 -23.97
CA TRP A 750 -5.62 24.53 -24.78
C TRP A 750 -5.75 24.16 -26.25
N ARG A 751 -5.81 22.87 -26.56
CA ARG A 751 -6.08 22.38 -27.91
C ARG A 751 -6.87 21.08 -27.85
N LEU A 752 -7.92 20.96 -28.66
CA LEU A 752 -8.81 19.79 -28.72
C LEU A 752 -9.12 19.36 -30.16
N PRO A 753 -9.51 18.09 -30.40
CA PRO A 753 -9.83 17.60 -31.72
C PRO A 753 -11.28 17.91 -32.12
N GLY A 754 -11.55 18.09 -33.42
CA GLY A 754 -12.91 18.11 -33.96
C GLY A 754 -13.81 19.28 -33.54
N LYS A 755 -14.97 19.40 -34.20
CA LYS A 755 -15.96 20.47 -33.94
C LYS A 755 -16.69 20.30 -32.61
N GLU A 756 -16.81 19.06 -32.13
CA GLU A 756 -17.53 18.70 -30.90
C GLU A 756 -16.96 19.40 -29.65
N TRP A 757 -15.67 19.76 -29.72
CA TRP A 757 -14.92 20.33 -28.60
C TRP A 757 -14.48 21.78 -28.85
N GLU A 758 -14.92 22.42 -29.94
CA GLU A 758 -14.46 23.76 -30.32
C GLU A 758 -14.79 24.82 -29.27
N ASN A 759 -15.86 24.62 -28.50
CA ASN A 759 -16.27 25.53 -27.43
C ASN A 759 -15.39 25.49 -26.18
N HIS A 760 -14.45 24.53 -26.12
CA HIS A 760 -13.49 24.37 -25.04
C HIS A 760 -12.08 24.78 -25.45
N VAL A 761 -11.83 25.08 -26.73
CA VAL A 761 -10.51 25.50 -27.18
C VAL A 761 -10.21 26.88 -26.59
N LEU A 762 -9.07 27.03 -25.92
CA LEU A 762 -8.66 28.29 -25.29
C LEU A 762 -7.74 29.10 -26.20
N LEU A 763 -7.08 28.44 -27.15
CA LEU A 763 -6.17 29.11 -28.10
C LEU A 763 -6.88 30.12 -29.02
N ASP A 764 -8.19 29.97 -29.26
CA ASP A 764 -9.01 30.91 -30.01
C ASP A 764 -9.73 31.94 -29.10
N GLN A 765 -9.40 31.97 -27.80
CA GLN A 765 -10.01 32.84 -26.79
C GLN A 765 -8.96 33.72 -26.09
N PRO A 766 -8.49 34.81 -26.73
CA PRO A 766 -7.38 35.63 -26.22
C PRO A 766 -7.65 36.24 -24.84
N ASP A 767 -8.90 36.63 -24.56
CA ASP A 767 -9.27 37.14 -23.23
C ASP A 767 -9.14 36.07 -22.14
N ARG A 768 -9.55 34.82 -22.41
CA ARG A 768 -9.45 33.72 -21.46
C ARG A 768 -7.99 33.31 -21.22
N LEU A 769 -7.15 33.35 -22.26
CA LEU A 769 -5.70 33.17 -22.12
C LEU A 769 -5.06 34.24 -21.24
N ARG A 770 -5.43 35.53 -21.46
CA ARG A 770 -4.97 36.62 -20.61
C ARG A 770 -5.38 36.41 -19.15
N TRP A 771 -6.63 36.03 -18.91
CA TRP A 771 -7.11 35.73 -17.55
C TRP A 771 -6.32 34.60 -16.91
N ALA A 772 -6.11 33.49 -17.64
CA ALA A 772 -5.32 32.36 -17.16
C ALA A 772 -3.90 32.80 -16.76
N SER A 773 -3.25 33.66 -17.55
CA SER A 773 -1.90 34.19 -17.25
C SER A 773 -1.90 35.03 -15.97
N GLU A 774 -2.84 35.96 -15.84
CA GLU A 774 -2.97 36.82 -14.65
C GLU A 774 -3.30 36.02 -13.38
N ILE A 775 -4.09 34.95 -13.50
CA ILE A 775 -4.41 34.04 -12.39
C ILE A 775 -3.18 33.21 -12.02
N ALA A 776 -2.47 32.64 -13.01
CA ALA A 776 -1.24 31.89 -12.79
C ALA A 776 -0.18 32.72 -12.08
N GLY A 777 0.01 33.99 -12.50
CA GLY A 777 0.95 34.91 -11.87
C GLY A 777 0.64 35.16 -10.39
N ARG A 778 -0.64 35.34 -10.05
CA ARG A 778 -1.07 35.52 -8.64
C ARG A 778 -0.90 34.26 -7.82
N LEU A 779 -1.27 33.09 -8.33
CA LEU A 779 -1.08 31.83 -7.62
C LEU A 779 0.40 31.53 -7.33
N ARG A 780 1.30 31.89 -8.24
CA ARG A 780 2.74 31.73 -8.04
C ARG A 780 3.29 32.71 -7.00
N ALA A 781 2.74 33.92 -6.93
CA ALA A 781 3.15 34.95 -5.97
C ALA A 781 2.60 34.69 -4.56
N ASP A 782 1.38 34.17 -4.46
CA ASP A 782 0.65 33.92 -3.22
C ASP A 782 -0.09 32.57 -3.29
N PRO A 783 0.62 31.44 -3.12
CA PRO A 783 0.00 30.13 -3.15
C PRO A 783 -0.90 29.96 -1.91
N PRO A 784 -2.18 29.54 -2.08
CA PRO A 784 -3.07 29.27 -0.95
C PRO A 784 -2.46 28.24 0.01
N VAL A 785 -2.32 28.63 1.29
CA VAL A 785 -1.63 27.80 2.31
C VAL A 785 -2.61 26.91 3.09
N ALA A 786 -3.85 27.35 3.27
CA ALA A 786 -4.83 26.60 4.08
C ALA A 786 -5.62 25.61 3.22
N TRP A 787 -5.61 24.34 3.62
CA TRP A 787 -6.42 23.32 3.00
C TRP A 787 -7.84 23.34 3.56
N THR A 788 -8.84 23.17 2.70
CA THR A 788 -10.22 22.98 3.12
C THR A 788 -10.29 21.73 4.00
N ARG A 789 -10.76 21.87 5.24
CA ARG A 789 -11.08 20.72 6.08
C ARG A 789 -12.26 19.98 5.48
N TYR A 790 -12.24 18.66 5.56
CA TYR A 790 -13.33 17.85 5.05
C TYR A 790 -13.74 16.76 6.04
N GLY A 791 -15.04 16.51 6.06
CA GLY A 791 -15.65 15.36 6.68
C GLY A 791 -15.78 14.19 5.72
N LEU A 792 -16.36 13.10 6.20
CA LEU A 792 -16.59 11.87 5.45
C LEU A 792 -18.08 11.56 5.43
N ILE A 793 -18.61 11.06 4.33
CA ILE A 793 -19.90 10.36 4.28
C ILE A 793 -19.57 8.88 4.11
N PHE A 794 -19.90 8.09 5.12
CA PHE A 794 -19.53 6.68 5.19
C PHE A 794 -20.66 5.80 5.76
N PRO A 795 -20.98 4.65 5.15
CA PRO A 795 -20.49 4.22 3.84
C PRO A 795 -21.03 5.09 2.70
N GLU A 796 -20.34 5.07 1.56
CA GLU A 796 -20.83 5.67 0.32
C GLU A 796 -22.21 5.11 -0.08
N GLY A 797 -23.07 5.99 -0.59
CA GLY A 797 -24.39 5.63 -1.10
C GLY A 797 -24.38 5.33 -2.60
N GLN A 798 -25.23 6.04 -3.37
CA GLN A 798 -25.39 5.79 -4.81
C GLN A 798 -24.32 6.48 -5.65
N SER A 799 -23.43 5.75 -6.33
CA SER A 799 -22.55 6.34 -7.36
C SER A 799 -23.40 6.96 -8.49
N TRP A 800 -23.35 8.29 -8.70
CA TRP A 800 -23.88 8.86 -9.96
C TRP A 800 -22.88 9.77 -10.65
N TRP A 801 -22.43 9.36 -11.84
CA TRP A 801 -21.90 10.26 -12.86
C TRP A 801 -22.62 10.17 -14.23
N TRP A 802 -23.45 9.14 -14.50
CA TRP A 802 -24.25 8.99 -15.74
C TRP A 802 -25.49 8.14 -15.49
N ARG A 803 -26.66 8.65 -15.91
CA ARG A 803 -27.91 7.87 -15.97
C ARG A 803 -27.96 7.33 -17.39
N SER A 804 -27.98 6.02 -17.58
CA SER A 804 -28.51 5.48 -18.83
C SER A 804 -30.03 5.47 -18.73
N ASN A 805 -30.66 6.42 -19.42
CA ASN A 805 -32.10 6.45 -19.71
C ASN A 805 -33.03 6.40 -18.49
N GLY A 806 -32.78 7.27 -17.49
CA GLY A 806 -33.70 7.46 -16.37
C GLY A 806 -33.63 6.39 -15.26
N LYS A 807 -32.95 5.26 -15.49
CA LYS A 807 -32.81 4.15 -14.53
C LYS A 807 -31.52 4.29 -13.70
N LEU A 808 -31.63 4.04 -12.39
CA LEU A 808 -30.52 4.07 -11.42
C LEU A 808 -29.80 2.72 -11.43
N TRP A 809 -28.74 2.61 -12.22
CA TRP A 809 -27.83 1.46 -12.21
C TRP A 809 -26.72 1.76 -11.22
N THR A 810 -26.80 1.20 -10.01
CA THR A 810 -25.72 1.33 -9.03
C THR A 810 -25.10 -0.05 -8.81
N ARG A 811 -23.84 -0.06 -8.39
CA ARG A 811 -23.09 -1.25 -7.95
C ARG A 811 -23.84 -2.10 -6.92
N TYR A 812 -24.76 -1.51 -6.16
CA TYR A 812 -25.54 -2.19 -5.14
C TYR A 812 -26.86 -2.72 -5.70
N ASN A 813 -27.56 -1.94 -6.53
CA ASN A 813 -28.93 -2.25 -6.96
C ASN A 813 -29.03 -3.42 -7.96
N CYS A 814 -27.90 -3.94 -8.46
CA CYS A 814 -27.88 -5.16 -9.24
C CYS A 814 -28.11 -6.42 -8.39
N ILE A 815 -27.98 -6.34 -7.06
CA ILE A 815 -28.22 -7.45 -6.12
C ILE A 815 -29.09 -6.99 -4.94
N TYR A 816 -28.71 -5.89 -4.30
CA TYR A 816 -29.40 -5.29 -3.15
C TYR A 816 -30.59 -4.44 -3.62
N ARG A 817 -31.57 -4.27 -2.74
CA ARG A 817 -32.76 -3.46 -3.05
C ARG A 817 -32.47 -1.98 -2.97
N ASP A 818 -31.73 -1.61 -1.93
CA ASP A 818 -31.43 -0.23 -1.56
C ASP A 818 -29.90 -0.06 -1.43
N PRO A 819 -29.35 1.14 -1.69
CA PRO A 819 -27.95 1.44 -1.44
C PRO A 819 -27.63 1.55 0.06
N PRO A 820 -26.35 1.49 0.47
CA PRO A 820 -25.94 1.66 1.87
C PRO A 820 -26.33 2.99 2.49
N SER A 821 -26.33 4.06 1.69
CA SER A 821 -26.57 5.42 2.14
C SER A 821 -27.46 6.18 1.14
N VAL A 822 -28.29 7.07 1.68
CA VAL A 822 -29.15 7.99 0.90
C VAL A 822 -28.36 9.12 0.24
N PHE A 823 -27.12 9.36 0.67
CA PHE A 823 -26.25 10.31 0.00
C PHE A 823 -25.77 9.72 -1.30
N SER A 824 -26.18 10.34 -2.40
CA SER A 824 -25.63 9.98 -3.70
C SER A 824 -24.17 10.41 -3.81
N GLN A 825 -23.76 11.51 -3.17
CA GLN A 825 -22.47 12.10 -3.47
C GLN A 825 -21.96 12.99 -2.31
N SER A 826 -20.77 13.56 -2.46
CA SER A 826 -20.17 14.53 -1.52
C SER A 826 -21.10 15.73 -1.29
N ALA A 827 -21.20 16.18 -0.04
CA ALA A 827 -22.16 17.22 0.37
C ALA A 827 -21.48 18.32 1.19
N ARG A 828 -21.94 19.56 1.05
CA ARG A 828 -21.56 20.68 1.90
C ARG A 828 -22.36 20.60 3.19
N LEU A 829 -21.67 20.46 4.32
CA LEU A 829 -22.29 20.33 5.64
C LEU A 829 -22.63 21.69 6.25
N ALA A 830 -21.70 22.65 6.17
CA ALA A 830 -21.87 23.97 6.77
C ALA A 830 -21.03 25.04 6.06
N GLY A 831 -21.44 26.29 6.20
CA GLY A 831 -20.75 27.45 5.62
C GLY A 831 -20.93 27.61 4.11
N ASP A 832 -20.30 28.67 3.57
CA ASP A 832 -20.32 29.02 2.15
C ASP A 832 -18.89 29.32 1.66
N GLY A 833 -18.68 29.25 0.34
CA GLY A 833 -17.40 29.56 -0.27
C GLY A 833 -16.28 28.55 0.02
N PRO A 834 -15.00 28.96 -0.05
CA PRO A 834 -13.84 28.07 0.06
C PRO A 834 -13.61 27.48 1.47
N ASP A 835 -14.17 28.14 2.51
CA ASP A 835 -14.08 27.72 3.91
C ASP A 835 -15.26 26.83 4.34
N ALA A 836 -16.17 26.52 3.42
CA ALA A 836 -17.27 25.62 3.69
C ALA A 836 -16.76 24.24 4.11
N LEU A 837 -17.40 23.66 5.12
CA LEU A 837 -17.14 22.29 5.52
C LEU A 837 -17.85 21.35 4.54
N TRP A 838 -17.07 20.61 3.77
CA TRP A 838 -17.57 19.56 2.88
C TRP A 838 -17.37 18.19 3.50
N ALA A 839 -18.23 17.24 3.17
CA ALA A 839 -18.03 15.84 3.47
C ALA A 839 -17.98 15.02 2.19
N VAL A 840 -16.95 14.19 2.05
CA VAL A 840 -16.72 13.38 0.84
C VAL A 840 -17.32 12.00 0.97
N SER A 841 -18.00 11.51 -0.06
CA SER A 841 -18.51 10.14 -0.09
C SER A 841 -17.36 9.14 -0.21
N SER A 842 -17.36 8.09 0.61
CA SER A 842 -16.28 7.10 0.61
C SER A 842 -16.76 5.69 0.94
N GLY A 843 -16.26 4.72 0.17
CA GLY A 843 -16.43 3.30 0.45
C GLY A 843 -15.46 2.76 1.50
N VAL A 844 -14.54 3.60 1.97
CA VAL A 844 -13.54 3.25 2.99
C VAL A 844 -13.41 4.32 4.08
N PRO A 845 -13.07 3.94 5.32
CA PRO A 845 -12.70 4.91 6.35
C PRO A 845 -11.53 5.79 5.91
N VAL A 846 -11.62 7.10 6.16
CA VAL A 846 -10.52 8.07 5.97
C VAL A 846 -10.07 8.57 7.35
N PRO A 847 -8.85 8.24 7.81
CA PRO A 847 -8.38 8.56 9.16
C PRO A 847 -8.37 10.04 9.50
N ASP A 848 -8.15 10.95 8.54
CA ASP A 848 -8.03 12.39 8.80
C ASP A 848 -9.35 13.16 8.60
N ALA A 849 -10.34 12.54 7.94
CA ALA A 849 -11.64 13.17 7.71
C ALA A 849 -12.43 13.32 9.01
N ASN A 850 -12.99 14.50 9.27
CA ASN A 850 -13.78 14.80 10.47
C ASN A 850 -14.66 16.05 10.20
N PRO A 851 -15.99 16.01 10.41
CA PRO A 851 -16.82 14.95 10.99
C PRO A 851 -17.06 13.75 10.06
N VAL A 852 -17.62 12.66 10.59
CA VAL A 852 -18.10 11.51 9.81
C VAL A 852 -19.62 11.48 9.85
N VAL A 853 -20.25 11.59 8.69
CA VAL A 853 -21.68 11.40 8.47
C VAL A 853 -21.94 9.92 8.19
N VAL A 854 -22.76 9.31 9.03
CA VAL A 854 -23.18 7.91 8.92
C VAL A 854 -24.66 7.87 8.60
N ASN A 855 -25.02 7.11 7.57
CA ASN A 855 -26.40 6.80 7.23
C ASN A 855 -26.47 5.30 6.88
N LEU A 856 -27.20 4.54 7.70
CA LEU A 856 -27.34 3.10 7.55
C LEU A 856 -28.83 2.76 7.55
N ALA A 857 -29.45 2.86 6.38
CA ALA A 857 -30.89 2.62 6.26
C ALA A 857 -31.27 1.13 6.25
N ASP A 858 -30.29 0.23 6.06
CA ASP A 858 -30.46 -1.22 5.92
C ASP A 858 -29.72 -1.98 7.05
N PRO A 859 -30.37 -2.97 7.72
CA PRO A 859 -29.73 -3.78 8.75
C PRO A 859 -28.43 -4.47 8.31
N TYR A 860 -28.38 -4.93 7.05
CA TYR A 860 -27.23 -5.60 6.48
C TYR A 860 -26.00 -4.68 6.49
N PHE A 861 -26.15 -3.47 5.95
CA PHE A 861 -25.05 -2.52 5.88
C PHE A 861 -24.61 -2.07 7.27
N ALA A 862 -25.56 -1.93 8.21
CA ALA A 862 -25.24 -1.64 9.60
C ALA A 862 -24.32 -2.72 10.22
N LYS A 863 -24.63 -4.00 9.96
CA LYS A 863 -23.80 -5.14 10.37
C LYS A 863 -22.44 -5.15 9.66
N TYR A 864 -22.43 -4.98 8.33
CA TYR A 864 -21.21 -5.05 7.51
C TYR A 864 -20.18 -3.97 7.91
N TYR A 865 -20.65 -2.74 8.16
CA TYR A 865 -19.78 -1.59 8.49
C TYR A 865 -19.61 -1.34 10.00
N THR A 866 -20.15 -2.22 10.86
CA THR A 866 -20.16 -2.01 12.31
C THR A 866 -18.75 -1.79 12.88
N GLY A 867 -17.79 -2.60 12.47
CA GLY A 867 -16.41 -2.52 12.93
C GLY A 867 -15.66 -1.27 12.44
N ASP A 868 -16.07 -0.69 11.30
CA ASP A 868 -15.50 0.56 10.82
C ASP A 868 -16.03 1.75 11.61
N ILE A 869 -17.33 1.77 11.87
CA ILE A 869 -18.00 2.83 12.63
C ILE A 869 -17.54 2.83 14.07
N ASP A 870 -17.46 1.67 14.72
CA ASP A 870 -16.97 1.55 16.10
C ASP A 870 -15.53 2.07 16.21
N ARG A 871 -14.65 1.74 15.25
CA ARG A 871 -13.29 2.28 15.19
C ARG A 871 -13.25 3.80 15.04
N MET A 872 -14.13 4.39 14.24
CA MET A 872 -14.23 5.85 14.11
C MET A 872 -14.70 6.51 15.41
N MET A 873 -15.68 5.93 16.09
CA MET A 873 -16.15 6.41 17.40
C MET A 873 -15.06 6.28 18.48
N ASP A 874 -14.33 5.17 18.50
CA ASP A 874 -13.19 4.94 19.40
C ASP A 874 -12.05 5.93 19.14
N ALA A 875 -11.83 6.31 17.88
CA ALA A 875 -10.92 7.39 17.49
C ALA A 875 -11.45 8.81 17.82
N ARG A 876 -12.56 8.93 18.56
CA ARG A 876 -13.16 10.19 19.03
C ARG A 876 -13.51 11.15 17.88
N LYS A 877 -13.87 10.62 16.71
CA LYS A 877 -14.40 11.39 15.59
C LYS A 877 -15.75 12.02 15.96
N HIS A 878 -16.03 13.20 15.40
CA HIS A 878 -17.37 13.76 15.45
C HIS A 878 -18.26 12.95 14.51
N VAL A 879 -19.25 12.24 15.05
CA VAL A 879 -20.17 11.41 14.26
C VAL A 879 -21.51 12.11 14.11
N ILE A 880 -22.01 12.16 12.89
CA ILE A 880 -23.34 12.66 12.54
C ILE A 880 -24.13 11.48 12.00
N TYR A 881 -25.01 10.90 12.80
CA TYR A 881 -25.91 9.85 12.34
C TYR A 881 -27.18 10.45 11.75
N LEU A 882 -27.52 10.09 10.51
CA LEU A 882 -28.72 10.56 9.83
C LEU A 882 -29.68 9.42 9.50
N GLY A 883 -30.98 9.71 9.62
CA GLY A 883 -32.07 8.82 9.28
C GLY A 883 -32.42 7.84 10.40
N ARG A 884 -33.28 6.87 10.08
CA ARG A 884 -33.72 5.86 11.06
C ARG A 884 -32.65 4.80 11.30
N TRP A 885 -32.68 4.22 12.48
CA TRP A 885 -32.02 2.97 12.80
C TRP A 885 -32.87 1.79 12.31
N PRO A 886 -32.30 0.89 11.50
CA PRO A 886 -33.07 -0.15 10.86
C PRO A 886 -33.56 -1.21 11.87
N ALA A 887 -34.77 -1.74 11.64
CA ALA A 887 -35.34 -2.79 12.47
C ALA A 887 -34.51 -4.08 12.36
N GLY A 888 -34.24 -4.75 13.49
CA GLY A 888 -33.44 -5.98 13.51
C GLY A 888 -31.92 -5.77 13.42
N ALA A 889 -31.45 -4.53 13.31
CA ALA A 889 -30.04 -4.22 13.49
C ALA A 889 -29.74 -3.97 14.97
N ASP A 890 -29.02 -4.87 15.64
CA ASP A 890 -28.47 -4.60 16.99
C ASP A 890 -27.05 -4.01 16.93
N THR A 891 -26.53 -3.75 15.72
CA THR A 891 -25.13 -3.37 15.50
C THR A 891 -24.99 -2.19 14.52
N PRO A 892 -24.03 -1.26 14.77
CA PRO A 892 -23.26 -1.08 16.01
C PRO A 892 -24.13 -0.72 17.23
N ALA A 893 -23.95 -1.47 18.34
CA ALA A 893 -24.76 -1.36 19.56
C ALA A 893 -24.71 0.05 20.19
N ARG A 894 -23.59 0.76 19.99
CA ARG A 894 -23.40 2.13 20.47
C ARG A 894 -24.33 3.12 19.82
N LEU A 895 -24.71 2.95 18.55
CA LEU A 895 -25.68 3.80 17.88
C LEU A 895 -27.11 3.32 18.17
N ALA A 896 -27.34 2.01 18.11
CA ALA A 896 -28.65 1.38 18.34
C ALA A 896 -29.31 1.83 19.65
N ARG A 897 -28.54 1.95 20.75
CA ARG A 897 -29.07 2.33 22.07
C ARG A 897 -29.75 3.71 22.10
N HIS A 898 -29.44 4.62 21.16
CA HIS A 898 -29.99 5.97 21.15
C HIS A 898 -31.42 6.05 20.60
N PHE A 899 -31.97 4.94 20.07
CA PHE A 899 -33.30 4.88 19.48
C PHE A 899 -34.31 4.21 20.43
N SER A 900 -35.53 4.75 20.53
CA SER A 900 -36.53 4.30 21.50
C SER A 900 -37.06 2.90 21.22
N SER A 901 -37.36 2.62 19.96
CA SER A 901 -37.90 1.35 19.45
C SER A 901 -37.36 1.14 18.03
N PRO A 902 -36.67 0.03 17.72
CA PRO A 902 -36.19 -0.26 16.35
C PRO A 902 -37.34 -0.23 15.33
N GLY A 903 -37.17 0.47 14.22
CA GLY A 903 -38.13 0.47 13.10
C GLY A 903 -39.44 1.25 13.27
N GLN A 904 -39.78 1.73 14.46
CA GLN A 904 -41.01 2.51 14.67
C GLN A 904 -40.78 3.98 14.32
N THR A 905 -41.51 4.49 13.32
CA THR A 905 -41.44 5.89 12.90
C THR A 905 -42.71 6.66 13.26
N LEU A 906 -42.58 7.98 13.38
CA LEU A 906 -43.66 8.96 13.57
C LEU A 906 -43.58 10.02 12.45
N PRO A 907 -44.69 10.69 12.09
CA PRO A 907 -44.67 11.79 11.13
C PRO A 907 -43.77 12.94 11.58
N LEU A 908 -42.96 13.47 10.67
CA LEU A 908 -42.08 14.61 10.95
C LEU A 908 -42.90 15.91 11.02
N PRO A 909 -42.81 16.70 12.11
CA PRO A 909 -43.60 17.93 12.24
C PRO A 909 -43.35 18.92 11.09
N GLY A 910 -44.41 19.36 10.42
CA GLY A 910 -44.34 20.36 9.35
C GLY A 910 -43.69 19.89 8.05
N SER A 911 -43.59 18.58 7.84
CA SER A 911 -43.00 17.94 6.65
C SER A 911 -43.77 16.67 6.30
N GLU A 912 -43.72 16.23 5.06
CA GLU A 912 -44.23 14.91 4.66
C GLU A 912 -43.31 13.75 5.11
N GLY A 913 -42.17 14.04 5.74
CA GLY A 913 -41.21 13.05 6.20
C GLY A 913 -41.65 12.29 7.46
N GLU A 914 -40.76 11.41 7.92
CA GLU A 914 -40.92 10.64 9.16
C GLU A 914 -39.66 10.75 10.03
N PHE A 915 -39.75 10.37 11.30
CA PHE A 915 -38.59 10.22 12.17
C PHE A 915 -38.76 9.04 13.13
N GLN A 916 -37.64 8.52 13.65
CA GLN A 916 -37.66 7.53 14.73
C GLN A 916 -37.37 8.21 16.08
N PRO A 917 -38.23 8.06 17.10
CA PRO A 917 -37.99 8.68 18.40
C PRO A 917 -36.63 8.29 19.00
N LEU A 918 -35.98 9.26 19.61
CA LEU A 918 -34.66 9.13 20.26
C LEU A 918 -34.80 9.09 21.78
N ARG A 919 -34.03 8.22 22.43
CA ARG A 919 -33.85 8.20 23.89
C ARG A 919 -32.93 9.34 24.29
N LEU A 920 -33.21 10.06 25.37
CA LEU A 920 -32.28 11.03 25.96
C LEU A 920 -31.55 10.40 27.16
N TYR A 921 -30.24 10.53 27.19
CA TYR A 921 -29.40 10.17 28.33
C TYR A 921 -28.98 11.41 29.13
N PRO A 922 -28.58 11.27 30.41
CA PRO A 922 -28.01 12.38 31.16
C PRO A 922 -26.83 13.03 30.41
N GLY A 923 -26.90 14.33 30.18
CA GLY A 923 -25.91 15.10 29.41
C GLY A 923 -26.20 15.20 27.91
N ASP A 924 -27.21 14.51 27.39
CA ASP A 924 -27.70 14.75 26.03
C ASP A 924 -28.44 16.09 25.96
N GLU A 925 -28.28 16.80 24.85
CA GLU A 925 -29.05 17.98 24.48
C GLU A 925 -30.08 17.61 23.40
N ALA A 926 -31.37 17.84 23.67
CA ALA A 926 -32.41 17.71 22.65
C ALA A 926 -32.40 18.93 21.73
N LEU A 927 -32.17 18.71 20.44
CA LEU A 927 -32.10 19.78 19.43
C LEU A 927 -33.46 20.02 18.75
N ALA A 928 -34.30 18.98 18.66
CA ALA A 928 -35.64 19.11 18.10
C ALA A 928 -36.61 18.06 18.67
N ARG A 929 -37.90 18.45 18.74
CA ARG A 929 -39.01 17.65 19.26
C ARG A 929 -40.24 17.76 18.37
N ASP A 930 -41.13 16.78 18.46
CA ASP A 930 -42.52 16.92 17.98
C ASP A 930 -43.42 17.60 19.02
N SER A 931 -44.70 17.78 18.68
CA SER A 931 -45.71 18.38 19.56
C SER A 931 -46.04 17.53 20.78
N SER A 932 -45.75 16.23 20.74
CA SER A 932 -45.91 15.29 21.85
C SER A 932 -44.65 15.18 22.73
N GLY A 933 -43.60 15.93 22.43
CA GLY A 933 -42.34 15.96 23.17
C GLY A 933 -41.33 14.88 22.76
N ASN A 934 -41.64 14.03 21.77
CA ASN A 934 -40.72 13.01 21.26
C ASN A 934 -39.53 13.69 20.57
N VAL A 935 -38.32 13.24 20.92
CA VAL A 935 -37.08 13.79 20.37
C VAL A 935 -36.74 13.12 19.05
N TRP A 936 -36.37 13.92 18.06
CA TRP A 936 -35.95 13.42 16.73
C TRP A 936 -34.59 13.96 16.27
N ALA A 937 -34.06 14.95 16.97
CA ALA A 937 -32.66 15.36 16.84
C ALA A 937 -32.05 15.60 18.22
N LYS A 938 -30.83 15.11 18.44
CA LYS A 938 -30.10 15.32 19.70
C LYS A 938 -28.58 15.40 19.48
N LEU A 939 -27.91 16.06 20.41
CA LEU A 939 -26.47 16.08 20.55
C LEU A 939 -26.07 15.32 21.83
N ASN A 940 -25.10 14.42 21.73
CA ASN A 940 -24.42 13.79 22.85
C ASN A 940 -22.96 14.27 22.85
N PRO A 941 -22.61 15.26 23.71
CA PRO A 941 -21.27 15.82 23.74
C PRO A 941 -20.20 14.81 24.20
N ARG A 942 -20.57 13.90 25.10
CA ARG A 942 -19.65 12.89 25.67
C ARG A 942 -19.06 11.98 24.59
N ASP A 943 -19.91 11.56 23.65
CA ASP A 943 -19.57 10.66 22.54
C ASP A 943 -19.30 11.42 21.23
N ARG A 944 -19.31 12.77 21.24
CA ARG A 944 -19.18 13.63 20.03
C ARG A 944 -20.15 13.20 18.92
N LEU A 945 -21.40 12.97 19.30
CA LEU A 945 -22.39 12.35 18.44
C LEU A 945 -23.60 13.27 18.25
N LEU A 946 -23.86 13.65 17.00
CA LEU A 946 -25.11 14.26 16.57
C LEU A 946 -25.99 13.17 15.94
N ILE A 947 -27.24 13.06 16.35
CA ILE A 947 -28.21 12.14 15.75
C ILE A 947 -29.39 12.96 15.24
N VAL A 948 -29.72 12.79 13.97
CA VAL A 948 -30.95 13.32 13.36
C VAL A 948 -31.69 12.15 12.73
N SER A 949 -32.76 11.69 13.38
CA SER A 949 -33.48 10.48 12.98
C SER A 949 -34.51 10.70 11.88
N ALA A 950 -34.67 11.95 11.45
CA ALA A 950 -35.61 12.34 10.41
C ALA A 950 -35.19 11.78 9.04
N THR A 951 -36.18 11.31 8.28
CA THR A 951 -36.05 10.87 6.90
C THR A 951 -37.07 11.61 6.04
N PRO A 952 -36.68 12.20 4.90
CA PRO A 952 -37.62 12.88 4.01
C PRO A 952 -38.62 11.90 3.38
N ALA A 953 -39.80 12.40 3.01
CA ALA A 953 -40.89 11.63 2.38
C ALA A 953 -40.49 10.98 1.04
N GLY A 954 -39.48 11.54 0.39
CA GLY A 954 -38.93 11.07 -0.87
C GLY A 954 -37.42 11.30 -0.95
N PRO A 955 -36.74 10.63 -1.89
CA PRO A 955 -35.33 10.86 -2.13
C PRO A 955 -35.11 12.34 -2.48
N ALA A 956 -34.05 12.94 -1.93
CA ALA A 956 -33.69 14.32 -2.23
C ALA A 956 -33.64 14.58 -3.75
N ALA A 957 -34.03 15.79 -4.17
CA ALA A 957 -33.83 16.23 -5.54
C ALA A 957 -32.34 16.04 -5.89
N ARG A 958 -32.08 15.26 -6.95
CA ARG A 958 -30.74 14.75 -7.26
C ARG A 958 -29.79 15.90 -7.57
N ASN A 959 -28.51 15.73 -7.21
CA ASN A 959 -27.41 16.69 -7.37
C ASN A 959 -27.46 17.92 -6.45
N SER A 960 -28.19 17.89 -5.34
CA SER A 960 -28.00 18.94 -4.33
C SER A 960 -26.68 18.70 -3.60
N ALA A 961 -25.72 19.61 -3.76
CA ALA A 961 -24.56 19.69 -2.87
C ALA A 961 -24.95 20.05 -1.43
N GLN A 962 -26.24 20.26 -1.14
CA GLN A 962 -26.76 20.56 0.18
C GLN A 962 -27.03 19.27 0.98
N PRO A 963 -26.89 19.33 2.32
CA PRO A 963 -27.25 18.20 3.16
C PRO A 963 -28.78 18.00 3.15
N PRO A 964 -29.28 16.88 3.67
CA PRO A 964 -30.72 16.69 3.84
C PRO A 964 -31.33 17.87 4.62
N PRO A 965 -32.53 18.35 4.26
CA PRO A 965 -33.10 19.59 4.81
C PRO A 965 -33.33 19.56 6.32
N HIS A 966 -33.38 18.37 6.92
CA HIS A 966 -33.53 18.17 8.36
C HIS A 966 -32.21 18.29 9.14
N LEU A 967 -31.04 18.21 8.48
CA LEU A 967 -29.75 18.44 9.11
C LEU A 967 -29.40 19.92 9.03
N LYS A 968 -29.41 20.61 10.17
CA LYS A 968 -29.19 22.05 10.21
C LYS A 968 -27.71 22.42 10.41
N PRO A 969 -27.16 23.40 9.67
CA PRO A 969 -25.75 23.82 9.82
C PRO A 969 -25.37 24.21 11.25
N GLU A 970 -26.25 24.87 11.99
CA GLU A 970 -25.99 25.29 13.37
C GLU A 970 -25.77 24.11 14.34
N TRP A 971 -26.40 22.96 14.08
CA TRP A 971 -26.19 21.75 14.89
C TRP A 971 -24.81 21.13 14.63
N ILE A 972 -24.34 21.21 13.38
CA ILE A 972 -23.02 20.75 13.00
C ILE A 972 -21.95 21.67 13.63
N THR A 973 -22.13 22.98 13.54
CA THR A 973 -21.23 23.95 14.21
C THR A 973 -21.17 23.70 15.70
N ARG A 974 -22.32 23.40 16.35
CA ARG A 974 -22.39 23.10 17.77
C ARG A 974 -21.76 21.76 18.15
N LEU A 975 -21.84 20.75 17.28
CA LEU A 975 -21.12 19.50 17.46
C LEU A 975 -19.60 19.71 17.40
N LEU A 976 -19.14 20.50 16.43
CA LEU A 976 -17.71 20.73 16.18
C LEU A 976 -17.06 21.67 17.22
N SER A 977 -17.85 22.35 18.04
CA SER A 977 -17.35 23.18 19.14
C SER A 977 -17.18 22.43 20.46
N GLN A 978 -17.60 21.16 20.54
CA GLN A 978 -17.35 20.25 21.68
C GLN A 978 -16.01 19.52 21.52
#